data_AF-A0A6H5IHM6-F1
#
_entry.id   AF-A0A6H5IHM6-F1
#
_cell.length_a   1.000
_cell.length_b   1.000
_cell.length_c   1.000
_cell.angle_alpha   90.00
_cell.angle_beta   90.00
_cell.angle_gamma   90.00
#
_symmetry.space_group_name_H-M   'P 1'
#
loop_
_entity.id
_entity.type
_entity.pdbx_description
1 polymer ?
#
loop_
_entity_poly.entity_id
_entity_poly.type
_entity_poly.pdbx_seq_one_letter_code
_entity_poly.pdbx_strand_id
1 'polypeptide(L)'
;MEYFMEPAGPTSVSKKEYNFSWTLENVPYEEVKVGLKESPTFTGEGDEKFQFRLIYHRCLEERLSNLRNESVRKLVLCCSNIEREVTCTFDVTIHIDGRKIVSKSCGGLKGNNNLVVHKVFAHSRKDFVWPKKTTAIQCKITLSRSIPKLSEDSSEDMASEKPTHGLKFDSVFLEETLSDVKLLTKSGKEIPAHKILLAVASPVFRAMFSHERMIEDQSQWPLADLSDVGEEVAVEMLRFVYKGEVENSVATDISKTADLLAAADQYMIEGLRNKCEQMLISNLSSENVLETLRLADVYNANELKMRAIHFIKHSINSSDDFDEITNMLLSKTKLHTAIAALYVNSRNQMTNRLSVCVQSFMGKGSFKYAWVLDKLKAERERGITIDIALWKFETSKYYVTIIDAPGHRDFIKNMITGTSQADCAVLIVAAGTGEFEAGISKNGQTREHALLAFTLGVKQLIVGVNKMDSTEPPYSEARFEEIKKEVSSYIKKIGYNPAAVAFVPISGWHGDNMLEASTKMPWFKGWNVERKEGKADGKCLIEALDAILPPSRPTDKALRLPLQDVYKIGGIGTVPVGRVETGVLKPGMVVTFAPAGLTTEVKSVEMHHEALTEAVPGDNVGFNVKNVSVKDLRRGYVAGDSKANPPKGAADFTAQVIVLNHPGQISNGYTPVLDCHTAHIACKFAEIKEKCDRRTGKTTEENPKAIKSGDAAIVNLVPTKPMCVESFQEFPPLGRFAVRDMRQTVAVGVIKSVNFKDVTGKVTKAAEKAAKKK
;
A
#
# COMPACT_ATOMS: atom_id res chain seq x y z
N MET A 1 -4.36 -43.93 -35.29
CA MET A 1 -3.39 -45.02 -35.50
C MET A 1 -2.35 -44.93 -34.40
N GLU A 2 -2.02 -46.11 -33.90
CA GLU A 2 -1.19 -46.57 -32.77
C GLU A 2 -0.07 -45.67 -32.21
N TYR A 3 0.06 -45.77 -30.89
CA TYR A 3 1.24 -45.46 -30.09
C TYR A 3 2.47 -46.23 -30.60
N PHE A 4 3.60 -45.55 -30.77
CA PHE A 4 4.92 -46.19 -30.73
C PHE A 4 5.64 -45.76 -29.44
N MET A 5 5.76 -46.68 -28.48
CA MET A 5 6.78 -46.63 -27.43
C MET A 5 7.99 -47.42 -27.93
N GLU A 6 9.18 -46.81 -27.96
CA GLU A 6 10.43 -47.55 -28.11
C GLU A 6 10.83 -48.24 -26.79
N PRO A 7 11.48 -49.42 -26.83
CA PRO A 7 11.84 -50.17 -25.63
C PRO A 7 13.13 -49.64 -25.01
N ALA A 8 13.13 -49.45 -23.68
CA ALA A 8 14.34 -49.09 -22.93
C ALA A 8 15.35 -50.26 -22.91
N GLY A 9 16.58 -50.01 -23.39
CA GLY A 9 17.70 -50.95 -23.28
C GLY A 9 18.18 -51.18 -21.84
N PRO A 10 18.98 -52.25 -21.58
CA PRO A 10 19.34 -52.65 -20.22
C PRO A 10 20.32 -51.66 -19.57
N THR A 11 19.90 -51.03 -18.47
CA THR A 11 20.73 -50.14 -17.64
C THR A 11 21.45 -50.94 -16.55
N SER A 12 22.77 -50.79 -16.43
CA SER A 12 23.53 -51.32 -15.28
C SER A 12 23.51 -50.31 -14.14
N VAL A 13 23.11 -50.74 -12.94
CA VAL A 13 23.02 -49.89 -11.74
C VAL A 13 24.22 -50.12 -10.84
N SER A 14 25.08 -49.12 -10.66
CA SER A 14 26.10 -49.13 -9.61
C SER A 14 25.48 -48.64 -8.29
N LYS A 15 25.75 -49.35 -7.18
CA LYS A 15 25.25 -48.99 -5.85
C LYS A 15 26.42 -48.73 -4.91
N LYS A 16 26.38 -47.61 -4.19
CA LYS A 16 27.31 -47.28 -3.11
C LYS A 16 26.52 -47.14 -1.80
N GLU A 17 27.03 -47.73 -0.73
CA GLU A 17 26.39 -47.68 0.59
C GLU A 17 27.30 -46.98 1.60
N TYR A 18 26.71 -46.07 2.37
CA TYR A 18 27.35 -45.32 3.42
C TYR A 18 26.63 -45.56 4.74
N ASN A 19 27.38 -45.79 5.82
CA ASN A 19 26.82 -45.99 7.15
C ASN A 19 27.38 -44.94 8.11
N PHE A 20 26.49 -44.18 8.75
CA PHE A 20 26.84 -43.12 9.68
C PHE A 20 26.16 -43.34 11.03
N SER A 21 26.86 -42.98 12.11
CA SER A 21 26.32 -43.03 13.47
C SER A 21 26.50 -41.66 14.12
N TRP A 22 25.43 -41.12 14.69
CA TRP A 22 25.42 -39.86 15.40
C TRP A 22 24.81 -40.04 16.78
N THR A 23 25.62 -39.85 17.83
CA THR A 23 25.16 -39.92 19.22
C THR A 23 24.79 -38.52 19.71
N LEU A 24 23.53 -38.36 20.13
CA LEU A 24 23.00 -37.14 20.73
C LEU A 24 22.98 -37.28 22.25
N GLU A 25 23.85 -36.52 22.92
CA GLU A 25 23.88 -36.41 24.38
C GLU A 25 23.17 -35.12 24.84
N ASN A 26 22.55 -35.18 26.03
CA ASN A 26 22.00 -34.02 26.75
C ASN A 26 21.13 -33.10 25.86
N VAL A 27 20.02 -33.61 25.33
CA VAL A 27 19.02 -32.78 24.64
C VAL A 27 18.11 -32.16 25.73
N PRO A 28 18.21 -30.84 25.99
CA PRO A 28 17.50 -30.21 27.11
C PRO A 28 15.98 -30.34 26.96
N TYR A 29 15.30 -30.63 28.07
CA TYR A 29 13.85 -30.83 28.13
C TYR A 29 13.08 -29.54 28.46
N GLU A 30 13.76 -28.46 28.84
CA GLU A 30 13.10 -27.29 29.44
C GLU A 30 12.37 -26.39 28.41
N GLU A 31 11.18 -25.96 28.82
CA GLU A 31 10.06 -25.49 27.99
C GLU A 31 10.22 -24.13 27.30
N VAL A 32 11.42 -23.54 27.24
CA VAL A 32 11.58 -22.18 26.72
C VAL A 32 12.90 -22.01 25.97
N LYS A 33 12.94 -22.43 24.69
CA LYS A 33 13.74 -21.85 23.58
C LYS A 33 13.54 -22.64 22.28
N VAL A 34 13.44 -21.95 21.15
CA VAL A 34 13.63 -22.55 19.82
C VAL A 34 15.11 -22.91 19.69
N GLY A 35 15.44 -24.10 19.18
CA GLY A 35 16.84 -24.45 19.00
C GLY A 35 17.09 -25.50 17.91
N LEU A 36 18.34 -25.55 17.49
CA LEU A 36 18.87 -26.35 16.40
C LEU A 36 20.11 -27.10 16.93
N LYS A 37 20.15 -28.43 16.80
CA LYS A 37 21.38 -29.22 16.95
C LYS A 37 21.74 -29.84 15.61
N GLU A 38 23.00 -29.73 15.22
CA GLU A 38 23.49 -30.29 13.96
C GLU A 38 24.49 -31.42 14.24
N SER A 39 24.51 -32.43 13.37
CA SER A 39 25.56 -33.43 13.37
C SER A 39 26.82 -32.87 12.73
N PRO A 40 27.98 -33.51 12.95
CA PRO A 40 29.13 -33.33 12.06
C PRO A 40 28.72 -33.58 10.61
N THR A 41 29.39 -32.90 9.68
CA THR A 41 29.23 -33.16 8.25
C THR A 41 29.96 -34.43 7.90
N PHE A 42 29.25 -35.38 7.31
CA PHE A 42 29.79 -36.63 6.82
C PHE A 42 30.06 -36.50 5.32
N THR A 43 31.33 -36.65 4.93
CA THR A 43 31.76 -36.66 3.52
C THR A 43 31.76 -38.08 2.98
N GLY A 44 31.10 -38.29 1.83
CA GLY A 44 31.24 -39.49 1.01
C GLY A 44 32.55 -39.46 0.22
N GLU A 45 32.85 -40.56 -0.47
CA GLU A 45 34.08 -40.67 -1.30
C GLU A 45 34.04 -39.81 -2.59
N GLY A 46 32.89 -39.20 -2.95
CA GLY A 46 32.71 -38.42 -4.18
C GLY A 46 32.32 -36.96 -3.96
N ASP A 47 32.97 -36.26 -3.03
CA ASP A 47 32.68 -34.86 -2.63
C ASP A 47 31.25 -34.60 -2.09
N GLU A 48 30.42 -35.62 -1.96
CA GLU A 48 29.06 -35.51 -1.43
C GLU A 48 29.10 -35.26 0.08
N LYS A 49 28.34 -34.27 0.57
CA LYS A 49 28.30 -33.90 1.99
C LYS A 49 26.91 -34.10 2.57
N PHE A 50 26.83 -34.82 3.69
CA PHE A 50 25.60 -35.12 4.42
C PHE A 50 25.65 -34.54 5.84
N GLN A 51 24.59 -33.89 6.30
CA GLN A 51 24.50 -33.34 7.66
C GLN A 51 23.09 -33.48 8.22
N PHE A 52 22.94 -34.06 9.41
CA PHE A 52 21.65 -34.15 10.11
C PHE A 52 21.42 -32.91 10.97
N ARG A 53 20.17 -32.45 11.03
CA ARG A 53 19.72 -31.32 11.85
C ARG A 53 18.47 -31.68 12.63
N LEU A 54 18.53 -31.55 13.95
CA LEU A 54 17.40 -31.70 14.85
C LEU A 54 16.84 -30.31 15.21
N ILE A 55 15.59 -30.06 14.83
CA ILE A 55 14.88 -28.79 15.05
C ILE A 55 13.78 -29.01 16.09
N TYR A 56 13.66 -28.11 17.08
CA TYR A 56 12.55 -28.11 18.04
C TYR A 56 11.93 -26.72 18.17
N HIS A 57 10.60 -26.64 18.05
CA HIS A 57 9.84 -25.39 17.99
C HIS A 57 8.56 -25.48 18.84
N ARG A 58 8.18 -24.41 19.54
CA ARG A 58 6.85 -24.27 20.18
C ARG A 58 5.90 -23.67 19.14
N CYS A 59 4.97 -24.46 18.60
CA CYS A 59 4.07 -24.02 17.54
C CYS A 59 3.22 -22.82 17.99
N LEU A 60 3.37 -21.69 17.29
CA LEU A 60 2.40 -20.59 17.22
C LEU A 60 2.32 -20.19 15.73
N GLU A 61 1.56 -20.98 14.97
CA GLU A 61 1.08 -20.61 13.62
C GLU A 61 -0.43 -20.88 13.57
N GLU A 62 -1.22 -19.84 13.33
CA GLU A 62 -2.69 -19.82 13.28
C GLU A 62 -3.34 -20.57 12.10
N ARG A 63 -2.63 -21.52 11.47
CA ARG A 63 -3.20 -22.30 10.33
C ARG A 63 -3.55 -23.75 10.64
N LEU A 64 -3.49 -24.19 11.90
CA LEU A 64 -3.97 -25.50 12.33
C LEU A 64 -4.71 -25.40 13.68
N SER A 65 -5.96 -24.94 13.67
CA SER A 65 -6.77 -24.65 14.86
C SER A 65 -7.30 -25.87 15.65
N ASN A 66 -6.71 -27.06 15.54
CA ASN A 66 -7.22 -28.28 16.18
C ASN A 66 -6.20 -29.15 16.96
N LEU A 67 -4.97 -28.69 17.20
CA LEU A 67 -4.01 -29.44 18.03
C LEU A 67 -3.62 -28.62 19.26
N ARG A 68 -3.95 -29.14 20.46
CA ARG A 68 -3.57 -28.57 21.76
C ARG A 68 -2.05 -28.50 21.88
N ASN A 69 -1.56 -27.49 22.61
CA ASN A 69 -0.16 -27.22 22.99
C ASN A 69 0.71 -28.48 23.17
N GLU A 70 1.32 -28.97 22.10
CA GLU A 70 2.35 -30.01 22.15
C GLU A 70 3.63 -29.53 21.46
N SER A 71 4.77 -29.70 22.14
CA SER A 71 6.10 -29.33 21.65
C SER A 71 6.53 -30.26 20.51
N VAL A 72 6.67 -29.74 19.29
CA VAL A 72 7.01 -30.54 18.11
C VAL A 72 8.52 -30.57 17.88
N ARG A 73 9.12 -31.76 17.89
CA ARG A 73 10.53 -32.01 17.52
C ARG A 73 10.61 -32.70 16.16
N LYS A 74 11.42 -32.19 15.23
CA LYS A 74 11.60 -32.70 13.86
C LYS A 74 13.09 -32.97 13.59
N LEU A 75 13.43 -34.17 13.15
CA LEU A 75 14.75 -34.50 12.61
C LEU A 75 14.71 -34.38 11.08
N VAL A 76 15.68 -33.64 10.53
CA VAL A 76 15.82 -33.35 9.11
C VAL A 76 17.24 -33.73 8.66
N LEU A 77 17.38 -34.32 7.48
CA LEU A 77 18.68 -34.59 6.85
C LEU A 77 18.89 -33.56 5.74
N CYS A 78 20.00 -32.86 5.76
CA CYS A 78 20.44 -31.98 4.69
C CYS A 78 21.56 -32.68 3.91
N CYS A 79 21.50 -32.59 2.58
CA CYS A 79 22.59 -33.05 1.71
C CYS A 79 22.89 -31.98 0.67
N SER A 80 24.15 -31.87 0.30
CA SER A 80 24.68 -30.94 -0.70
C SER A 80 25.67 -31.68 -1.61
N ASN A 81 25.83 -31.18 -2.84
CA ASN A 81 26.71 -31.76 -3.87
C ASN A 81 26.31 -33.17 -4.35
N ILE A 82 25.01 -33.43 -4.57
CA ILE A 82 24.57 -34.64 -5.26
C ILE A 82 24.51 -34.35 -6.77
N GLU A 83 25.21 -35.15 -7.58
CA GLU A 83 25.15 -35.08 -9.05
C GLU A 83 23.72 -35.35 -9.58
N ARG A 84 23.39 -34.80 -10.76
CA ARG A 84 22.13 -35.07 -11.46
C ARG A 84 21.98 -36.58 -11.73
N GLU A 85 20.75 -37.08 -11.60
CA GLU A 85 20.32 -38.48 -11.89
C GLU A 85 20.68 -39.57 -10.86
N VAL A 86 21.17 -39.23 -9.66
CA VAL A 86 21.33 -40.21 -8.57
C VAL A 86 20.00 -40.41 -7.84
N THR A 87 19.60 -41.68 -7.63
CA THR A 87 18.47 -42.01 -6.75
C THR A 87 18.99 -42.37 -5.36
N CYS A 88 18.57 -41.62 -4.35
CA CYS A 88 19.01 -41.82 -2.97
C CYS A 88 17.93 -42.55 -2.15
N THR A 89 18.34 -43.58 -1.42
CA THR A 89 17.53 -44.28 -0.42
C THR A 89 18.17 -44.17 0.96
N PHE A 90 17.37 -43.82 1.97
CA PHE A 90 17.83 -43.56 3.33
C PHE A 90 17.11 -44.48 4.31
N ASP A 91 17.87 -45.24 5.09
CA ASP A 91 17.40 -46.09 6.18
C ASP A 91 17.89 -45.51 7.51
N VAL A 92 17.00 -44.82 8.22
CA VAL A 92 17.32 -44.26 9.54
C VAL A 92 16.83 -45.20 10.62
N THR A 93 17.72 -45.60 11.54
CA THR A 93 17.41 -46.38 12.72
C THR A 93 17.81 -45.63 13.99
N ILE A 94 16.86 -45.41 14.89
CA ILE A 94 17.09 -44.71 16.15
C ILE A 94 17.19 -45.74 17.27
N HIS A 95 18.32 -45.70 17.99
CA HIS A 95 18.58 -46.46 19.20
C HIS A 95 18.50 -45.53 20.42
N ILE A 96 17.82 -46.00 21.45
CA ILE A 96 17.72 -45.31 22.74
C ILE A 96 18.21 -46.31 23.80
N ASP A 97 19.20 -45.90 24.58
CA ASP A 97 19.82 -46.76 25.62
C ASP A 97 20.21 -48.17 25.10
N GLY A 98 20.74 -48.23 23.87
CA GLY A 98 21.17 -49.47 23.22
C GLY A 98 20.06 -50.32 22.59
N ARG A 99 18.77 -49.96 22.76
CA ARG A 99 17.63 -50.68 22.15
C ARG A 99 17.13 -49.98 20.88
N LYS A 100 16.90 -50.74 19.81
CA LYS A 100 16.33 -50.25 18.53
C LYS A 100 14.86 -49.87 18.73
N ILE A 101 14.49 -48.60 18.51
CA ILE A 101 13.12 -48.11 18.76
C ILE A 101 12.35 -47.82 17.46
N VAL A 102 12.98 -47.19 16.46
CA VAL A 102 12.32 -46.85 15.18
C VAL A 102 13.26 -47.13 14.02
N SER A 103 12.75 -47.69 12.93
CA SER A 103 13.47 -47.86 11.66
C SER A 103 12.56 -47.41 10.52
N LYS A 104 13.01 -46.48 9.69
CA LYS A 104 12.21 -45.92 8.59
C LYS A 104 13.06 -45.77 7.33
N SER A 105 12.60 -46.40 6.25
CA SER A 105 13.19 -46.29 4.91
C SER A 105 12.49 -45.20 4.10
N CYS A 106 13.26 -44.39 3.38
CA CYS A 106 12.77 -43.34 2.48
C CYS A 106 13.53 -43.38 1.15
N GLY A 107 12.85 -43.66 0.03
CA GLY A 107 13.44 -43.61 -1.31
C GLY A 107 12.87 -42.51 -2.23
N GLY A 108 13.52 -42.30 -3.38
CA GLY A 108 12.91 -41.63 -4.55
C GLY A 108 13.33 -40.18 -4.82
N LEU A 109 14.43 -39.70 -4.25
CA LEU A 109 14.90 -38.32 -4.49
C LEU A 109 15.81 -38.27 -5.72
N LYS A 110 15.38 -37.55 -6.76
CA LYS A 110 16.20 -37.20 -7.93
C LYS A 110 16.73 -35.77 -7.73
N GLY A 111 18.05 -35.61 -7.64
CA GLY A 111 18.69 -34.32 -7.39
C GLY A 111 18.81 -33.44 -8.63
N ASN A 112 18.68 -32.13 -8.42
CA ASN A 112 19.10 -31.08 -9.34
C ASN A 112 19.97 -30.12 -8.50
N ASN A 113 21.20 -29.80 -8.96
CA ASN A 113 22.29 -29.19 -8.18
C ASN A 113 21.86 -28.23 -7.05
N ASN A 114 22.37 -28.49 -5.84
CA ASN A 114 22.14 -27.77 -4.58
C ASN A 114 20.74 -27.88 -3.94
N LEU A 115 20.10 -29.06 -4.02
CA LEU A 115 18.87 -29.32 -3.27
C LEU A 115 19.14 -29.72 -1.80
N VAL A 116 18.87 -28.82 -0.85
CA VAL A 116 18.70 -29.19 0.57
C VAL A 116 17.38 -29.94 0.71
N VAL A 117 17.42 -31.27 0.76
CA VAL A 117 16.20 -32.08 0.85
C VAL A 117 15.64 -32.10 2.28
N HIS A 118 14.69 -31.22 2.62
CA HIS A 118 14.02 -31.29 3.92
C HIS A 118 12.99 -32.43 3.98
N LYS A 119 13.36 -33.61 4.49
CA LYS A 119 12.40 -34.68 4.82
C LYS A 119 12.29 -34.86 6.33
N VAL A 120 11.06 -34.84 6.86
CA VAL A 120 10.80 -35.03 8.30
C VAL A 120 10.73 -36.53 8.60
N PHE A 121 11.69 -37.01 9.40
CA PHE A 121 11.81 -38.46 9.67
C PHE A 121 10.93 -38.93 10.84
N ALA A 122 10.73 -38.09 11.86
CA ALA A 122 9.91 -38.38 13.03
C ALA A 122 9.16 -37.14 13.54
N HIS A 123 7.97 -37.37 14.12
CA HIS A 123 7.12 -36.38 14.76
C HIS A 123 6.46 -37.02 15.99
N SER A 124 6.26 -36.26 17.06
CA SER A 124 5.58 -36.72 18.27
C SER A 124 4.10 -37.01 17.97
N ARG A 125 3.74 -38.29 17.86
CA ARG A 125 2.41 -38.81 18.21
C ARG A 125 2.63 -39.92 19.24
N LYS A 126 1.61 -40.21 20.06
CA LYS A 126 1.54 -41.02 21.31
C LYS A 126 2.49 -42.22 21.53
N ASP A 127 3.20 -42.71 20.53
CA ASP A 127 4.14 -43.83 20.61
C ASP A 127 5.63 -43.42 20.62
N PHE A 128 5.97 -42.15 20.41
CA PHE A 128 7.37 -41.68 20.35
C PHE A 128 7.63 -40.44 21.22
N VAL A 129 8.08 -40.68 22.45
CA VAL A 129 8.60 -39.64 23.36
C VAL A 129 10.11 -39.66 23.27
N TRP A 130 10.72 -38.53 22.88
CA TRP A 130 12.18 -38.37 22.93
C TRP A 130 12.65 -38.49 24.38
N PRO A 131 13.45 -39.52 24.74
CA PRO A 131 13.83 -39.76 26.13
C PRO A 131 14.78 -38.69 26.66
N LYS A 132 14.83 -38.54 27.98
CA LYS A 132 15.72 -37.58 28.69
C LYS A 132 17.21 -37.98 28.67
N LYS A 133 17.57 -39.13 28.08
CA LYS A 133 18.91 -39.73 28.10
C LYS A 133 19.47 -39.95 26.70
N THR A 134 20.75 -40.30 26.63
CA THR A 134 21.58 -40.41 25.42
C THR A 134 20.88 -41.19 24.30
N THR A 135 20.66 -40.53 23.17
CA THR A 135 19.98 -41.12 22.01
C THR A 135 21.00 -41.29 20.88
N ALA A 136 21.22 -42.52 20.43
CA ALA A 136 22.12 -42.81 19.31
C ALA A 136 21.30 -42.99 18.02
N ILE A 137 21.54 -42.16 17.03
CA ILE A 137 20.92 -42.24 15.71
C ILE A 137 21.90 -42.90 14.76
N GLN A 138 21.55 -44.08 14.25
CA GLN A 138 22.31 -44.75 13.19
C GLN A 138 21.56 -44.58 11.87
N CYS A 139 22.25 -44.15 10.84
CA CYS A 139 21.67 -43.96 9.51
C CYS A 139 22.52 -44.68 8.46
N LYS A 140 21.86 -45.50 7.65
CA LYS A 140 22.42 -46.12 6.45
C LYS A 140 21.86 -45.39 5.23
N ILE A 141 22.75 -44.95 4.35
CA ILE A 141 22.43 -44.21 3.12
C ILE A 141 22.93 -45.04 1.95
N THR A 142 22.03 -45.47 1.08
CA THR A 142 22.38 -46.19 -0.15
C THR A 142 22.12 -45.29 -1.35
N LEU A 143 23.18 -44.98 -2.11
CA LEU A 143 23.13 -44.26 -3.38
C LEU A 143 23.14 -45.25 -4.54
N SER A 144 22.18 -45.14 -5.45
CA SER A 144 22.11 -45.99 -6.65
C SER A 144 22.21 -45.12 -7.90
N ARG A 145 23.14 -45.44 -8.81
CA ARG A 145 23.37 -44.73 -10.07
C ARG A 145 23.15 -45.68 -11.24
N SER A 146 22.25 -45.34 -12.16
CA SER A 146 22.09 -46.06 -13.42
C SER A 146 23.03 -45.47 -14.48
N ILE A 147 23.94 -46.27 -15.02
CA ILE A 147 24.84 -45.85 -16.10
C ILE A 147 24.46 -46.64 -17.36
N PRO A 148 24.22 -45.98 -18.51
CA PRO A 148 24.05 -46.67 -19.79
C PRO A 148 25.40 -47.22 -20.27
N LYS A 149 25.46 -48.50 -20.67
CA LYS A 149 26.66 -49.10 -21.24
C LYS A 149 26.87 -48.60 -22.69
N LEU A 150 28.01 -47.96 -22.97
CA LEU A 150 28.52 -47.76 -24.32
C LEU A 150 29.48 -48.90 -24.66
N SER A 151 29.34 -49.48 -25.85
CA SER A 151 30.25 -50.49 -26.41
C SER A 151 31.57 -49.85 -26.81
N GLU A 152 32.67 -50.49 -26.41
CA GLU A 152 34.05 -50.16 -26.77
C GLU A 152 34.32 -50.51 -28.25
N ASP A 153 34.99 -49.61 -28.99
CA ASP A 153 36.13 -49.98 -29.87
C ASP A 153 36.90 -48.76 -30.43
N SER A 154 38.22 -48.89 -30.35
CA SER A 154 39.35 -48.31 -31.12
C SER A 154 39.48 -46.78 -31.39
N SER A 155 40.49 -46.21 -30.74
CA SER A 155 41.56 -45.30 -31.24
C SER A 155 41.48 -44.72 -32.66
N GLU A 156 41.53 -43.39 -32.77
CA GLU A 156 42.68 -42.59 -33.27
C GLU A 156 42.27 -41.13 -33.47
N ASP A 157 43.25 -40.23 -33.35
CA ASP A 157 43.15 -38.79 -33.51
C ASP A 157 42.41 -38.37 -34.79
N MET A 158 41.55 -37.34 -34.69
CA MET A 158 41.36 -36.25 -35.66
C MET A 158 40.18 -35.40 -35.19
N ALA A 159 40.39 -34.08 -35.18
CA ALA A 159 39.36 -33.08 -34.97
C ALA A 159 38.12 -33.40 -35.82
N SER A 160 36.96 -33.61 -35.19
CA SER A 160 35.70 -33.66 -35.93
C SER A 160 34.51 -33.34 -35.04
N GLU A 161 33.69 -32.45 -35.59
CA GLU A 161 32.38 -32.02 -35.16
C GLU A 161 31.50 -33.20 -34.72
N LYS A 162 30.80 -33.07 -33.59
CA LYS A 162 29.58 -33.86 -33.34
C LYS A 162 28.39 -33.11 -33.93
N PRO A 163 27.49 -33.80 -34.66
CA PRO A 163 26.51 -33.15 -35.52
C PRO A 163 25.42 -32.49 -34.69
N THR A 164 25.43 -31.16 -34.67
CA THR A 164 24.28 -30.37 -34.26
C THR A 164 23.24 -30.44 -35.38
N HIS A 165 22.10 -31.10 -35.15
CA HIS A 165 20.85 -30.64 -35.78
C HIS A 165 20.36 -29.36 -35.08
N GLY A 166 21.27 -28.40 -34.92
CA GLY A 166 21.04 -27.05 -34.42
C GLY A 166 21.32 -26.11 -35.56
N LEU A 167 20.38 -25.25 -35.90
CA LEU A 167 20.56 -24.19 -36.87
C LEU A 167 21.80 -23.36 -36.45
N LYS A 168 22.86 -23.38 -37.27
CA LYS A 168 24.08 -22.59 -37.04
C LYS A 168 23.78 -21.12 -37.38
N PHE A 169 23.17 -20.40 -36.45
CA PHE A 169 22.86 -18.97 -36.61
C PHE A 169 24.09 -18.05 -36.44
N ASP A 170 25.27 -18.62 -36.13
CA ASP A 170 26.52 -17.89 -35.96
C ASP A 170 26.95 -17.10 -37.19
N SER A 171 26.73 -17.65 -38.39
CA SER A 171 27.01 -16.95 -39.64
C SER A 171 26.00 -15.83 -39.88
N VAL A 172 24.72 -16.03 -39.53
CA VAL A 172 23.65 -15.07 -39.85
C VAL A 172 23.63 -13.86 -38.88
N PHE A 173 24.30 -13.95 -37.74
CA PHE A 173 24.37 -12.87 -36.74
C PHE A 173 25.16 -11.67 -37.27
N LEU A 174 24.46 -10.53 -37.46
CA LEU A 174 24.99 -9.26 -37.98
C LEU A 174 25.43 -9.27 -39.46
N GLU A 175 25.23 -10.36 -40.19
CA GLU A 175 25.37 -10.35 -41.64
C GLU A 175 24.20 -9.60 -42.30
N GLU A 176 24.48 -8.82 -43.33
CA GLU A 176 23.43 -8.12 -44.10
C GLU A 176 22.64 -9.05 -45.03
N THR A 177 23.15 -10.27 -45.27
CA THR A 177 22.54 -11.25 -46.16
C THR A 177 21.16 -11.67 -45.67
N LEU A 178 20.13 -11.52 -46.51
CA LEU A 178 18.72 -11.83 -46.21
C LEU A 178 18.10 -11.02 -45.05
N SER A 179 18.77 -9.98 -44.57
CA SER A 179 18.19 -9.04 -43.61
C SER A 179 17.01 -8.29 -44.25
N ASP A 180 15.88 -8.26 -43.54
CA ASP A 180 14.60 -7.71 -44.02
C ASP A 180 14.05 -6.60 -43.10
N VAL A 181 14.83 -6.22 -42.08
CA VAL A 181 14.58 -5.09 -41.18
C VAL A 181 15.90 -4.51 -40.67
N LYS A 182 15.91 -3.20 -40.41
CA LYS A 182 17.01 -2.53 -39.71
C LYS A 182 16.52 -2.00 -38.36
N LEU A 183 17.32 -2.16 -37.31
CA LEU A 183 17.06 -1.60 -35.98
C LEU A 183 17.78 -0.27 -35.84
N LEU A 184 17.05 0.81 -35.57
CA LEU A 184 17.63 2.14 -35.32
C LEU A 184 17.90 2.28 -33.83
N THR A 185 19.17 2.37 -33.44
CA THR A 185 19.58 2.52 -32.05
C THR A 185 19.65 4.00 -31.62
N LYS A 186 19.80 4.25 -30.31
CA LYS A 186 19.85 5.59 -29.70
C LYS A 186 20.84 6.58 -30.32
N SER A 187 21.95 6.10 -30.88
CA SER A 187 22.98 6.92 -31.53
C SER A 187 22.64 7.27 -32.99
N GLY A 188 21.55 6.73 -33.53
CA GLY A 188 21.21 6.78 -34.94
C GLY A 188 21.88 5.68 -35.78
N LYS A 189 22.58 4.71 -35.17
CA LYS A 189 23.19 3.59 -35.88
C LYS A 189 22.14 2.54 -36.25
N GLU A 190 22.15 2.11 -37.50
CA GLU A 190 21.28 1.05 -38.04
C GLU A 190 21.98 -0.32 -37.93
N ILE A 191 21.27 -1.32 -37.39
CA ILE A 191 21.75 -2.70 -37.28
C ILE A 191 20.86 -3.61 -38.15
N PRO A 192 21.41 -4.34 -39.14
CA PRO A 192 20.63 -5.28 -39.95
C PRO A 192 20.15 -6.48 -39.11
N ALA A 193 18.90 -6.89 -39.32
CA ALA A 193 18.28 -8.01 -38.61
C ALA A 193 17.18 -8.70 -39.45
N HIS A 194 16.64 -9.78 -38.90
CA HIS A 194 15.62 -10.62 -39.54
C HIS A 194 14.30 -10.57 -38.76
N LYS A 195 13.22 -10.08 -39.40
CA LYS A 195 11.90 -9.86 -38.81
C LYS A 195 11.34 -11.13 -38.18
N ILE A 196 11.48 -12.26 -38.85
CA ILE A 196 10.90 -13.53 -38.37
C ILE A 196 11.56 -14.00 -37.07
N LEU A 197 12.89 -13.86 -36.95
CA LEU A 197 13.62 -14.23 -35.74
C LEU A 197 13.25 -13.32 -34.56
N LEU A 198 13.16 -12.01 -34.81
CA LEU A 198 12.74 -11.03 -33.82
C LEU A 198 11.27 -11.23 -33.39
N ALA A 199 10.36 -11.49 -34.32
CA ALA A 199 8.95 -11.73 -34.04
C ALA A 199 8.67 -13.04 -33.29
N VAL A 200 9.52 -14.05 -33.49
CA VAL A 200 9.45 -15.31 -32.74
C VAL A 200 9.98 -15.12 -31.32
N ALA A 201 11.06 -14.37 -31.14
CA ALA A 201 11.68 -14.15 -29.84
C ALA A 201 10.93 -13.13 -28.97
N SER A 202 10.16 -12.22 -29.56
CA SER A 202 9.47 -11.13 -28.87
C SER A 202 8.05 -10.89 -29.40
N PRO A 203 7.03 -10.89 -28.52
CA PRO A 203 5.68 -10.49 -28.91
C PRO A 203 5.60 -8.99 -29.26
N VAL A 204 6.50 -8.15 -28.73
CA VAL A 204 6.59 -6.72 -29.03
C VAL A 204 7.04 -6.50 -30.47
N PHE A 205 8.11 -7.18 -30.91
CA PHE A 205 8.55 -7.13 -32.32
C PHE A 205 7.50 -7.72 -33.26
N ARG A 206 6.84 -8.82 -32.86
CA ARG A 206 5.73 -9.38 -33.64
C ARG A 206 4.61 -8.38 -33.86
N ALA A 207 4.18 -7.68 -32.81
CA ALA A 207 3.15 -6.65 -32.89
C ALA A 207 3.62 -5.45 -33.73
N MET A 208 4.87 -5.04 -33.57
CA MET A 208 5.51 -3.96 -34.33
C MET A 208 5.54 -4.25 -35.84
N PHE A 209 5.81 -5.49 -36.23
CA PHE A 209 5.83 -5.90 -37.64
C PHE A 209 4.45 -6.23 -38.22
N SER A 210 3.44 -6.45 -37.36
CA SER A 210 2.08 -6.82 -37.80
C SER A 210 1.14 -5.61 -37.95
N HIS A 211 1.49 -4.45 -37.38
CA HIS A 211 0.73 -3.20 -37.52
C HIS A 211 1.47 -2.25 -38.45
N GLU A 212 0.76 -1.55 -39.35
CA GLU A 212 1.29 -0.48 -40.24
C GLU A 212 1.74 0.77 -39.45
N ARG A 213 2.71 0.62 -38.54
CA ARG A 213 3.44 1.71 -37.87
C ARG A 213 4.94 1.62 -38.17
N MET A 214 5.28 1.24 -39.39
CA MET A 214 6.60 1.50 -39.97
C MET A 214 6.57 2.91 -40.57
N ILE A 215 7.59 3.72 -40.28
CA ILE A 215 7.84 4.92 -41.06
C ILE A 215 8.35 4.43 -42.42
N GLU A 216 7.52 4.50 -43.45
CA GLU A 216 7.99 4.40 -44.84
C GLU A 216 8.79 5.66 -45.15
N ASP A 217 10.06 5.67 -44.76
CA ASP A 217 11.03 6.58 -45.36
C ASP A 217 11.38 6.05 -46.76
N GLN A 218 11.74 6.93 -47.68
CA GLN A 218 11.99 6.63 -49.10
C GLN A 218 13.26 5.78 -49.35
N SER A 219 13.73 5.06 -48.33
CA SER A 219 14.87 4.15 -48.34
C SER A 219 14.37 2.71 -48.22
N GLN A 220 14.84 1.82 -49.08
CA GLN A 220 14.32 0.47 -49.40
C GLN A 220 14.16 -0.57 -48.25
N TRP A 221 14.30 -0.23 -46.95
CA TRP A 221 14.18 -1.20 -45.85
C TRP A 221 13.26 -0.73 -44.70
N PRO A 222 12.42 -1.61 -44.12
CA PRO A 222 11.63 -1.35 -42.93
C PRO A 222 12.52 -1.08 -41.71
N LEU A 223 12.24 -0.01 -40.96
CA LEU A 223 13.01 0.40 -39.77
C LEU A 223 12.24 0.13 -38.48
N ALA A 224 12.84 -0.59 -37.53
CA ALA A 224 12.32 -0.74 -36.18
C ALA A 224 13.05 0.22 -35.22
N ASP A 225 12.28 1.10 -34.59
CA ASP A 225 12.80 2.15 -33.72
C ASP A 225 13.15 1.61 -32.31
N LEU A 226 14.45 1.60 -32.01
CA LEU A 226 15.07 1.28 -30.73
C LEU A 226 15.84 2.51 -30.19
N SER A 227 15.34 3.73 -30.42
CA SER A 227 16.01 4.98 -30.00
C SER A 227 16.27 5.09 -28.49
N ASP A 228 15.62 4.26 -27.67
CA ASP A 228 15.83 4.21 -26.22
C ASP A 228 16.92 3.21 -25.79
N VAL A 229 17.40 2.35 -26.71
CA VAL A 229 18.37 1.27 -26.43
C VAL A 229 19.76 1.64 -26.96
N GLY A 230 20.78 1.48 -26.10
CA GLY A 230 22.18 1.67 -26.48
C GLY A 230 22.67 0.60 -27.46
N GLU A 231 23.65 0.94 -28.30
CA GLU A 231 24.16 0.08 -29.37
C GLU A 231 24.68 -1.26 -28.85
N GLU A 232 25.50 -1.27 -27.80
CA GLU A 232 26.05 -2.48 -27.19
C GLU A 232 24.94 -3.41 -26.67
N VAL A 233 23.91 -2.84 -26.04
CA VAL A 233 22.77 -3.57 -25.48
C VAL A 233 21.90 -4.15 -26.59
N ALA A 234 21.69 -3.41 -27.68
CA ALA A 234 20.94 -3.88 -28.85
C ALA A 234 21.65 -5.05 -29.55
N VAL A 235 22.98 -4.98 -29.70
CA VAL A 235 23.79 -6.07 -30.25
C VAL A 235 23.71 -7.31 -29.36
N GLU A 236 23.74 -7.14 -28.04
CA GLU A 236 23.69 -8.25 -27.10
C GLU A 236 22.30 -8.90 -27.02
N MET A 237 21.25 -8.08 -27.11
CA MET A 237 19.89 -8.56 -27.25
C MET A 237 19.73 -9.40 -28.54
N LEU A 238 20.30 -8.95 -29.65
CA LEU A 238 20.34 -9.71 -30.90
C LEU A 238 21.18 -10.99 -30.75
N ARG A 239 22.32 -10.93 -30.06
CA ARG A 239 23.16 -12.11 -29.84
C ARG A 239 22.37 -13.20 -29.14
N PHE A 240 21.60 -12.85 -28.13
CA PHE A 240 20.73 -13.78 -27.44
C PHE A 240 19.61 -14.32 -28.34
N VAL A 241 18.97 -13.47 -29.16
CA VAL A 241 17.91 -13.91 -30.08
C VAL A 241 18.41 -14.93 -31.11
N TYR A 242 19.64 -14.78 -31.60
CA TYR A 242 20.20 -15.64 -32.65
C TYR A 242 20.93 -16.86 -32.07
N LYS A 243 21.67 -16.68 -30.98
CA LYS A 243 22.57 -17.71 -30.42
C LYS A 243 22.06 -18.33 -29.12
N GLY A 244 21.09 -17.70 -28.45
CA GLY A 244 20.64 -18.11 -27.11
C GLY A 244 21.64 -17.84 -26.00
N GLU A 245 22.71 -17.10 -26.29
CA GLU A 245 23.83 -16.84 -25.38
C GLU A 245 24.03 -15.35 -25.15
N VAL A 246 24.60 -15.03 -23.99
CA VAL A 246 25.03 -13.67 -23.62
C VAL A 246 26.53 -13.69 -23.34
N GLU A 247 27.25 -12.67 -23.78
CA GLU A 247 28.69 -12.56 -23.61
C GLU A 247 29.08 -12.43 -22.13
N ASN A 248 30.10 -13.19 -21.72
CA ASN A 248 30.53 -13.23 -20.31
C ASN A 248 31.05 -11.89 -19.78
N SER A 249 31.53 -11.01 -20.66
CA SER A 249 31.97 -9.64 -20.33
C SER A 249 30.82 -8.77 -19.79
N VAL A 250 29.59 -9.03 -20.25
CA VAL A 250 28.38 -8.36 -19.77
C VAL A 250 28.00 -8.87 -18.38
N ALA A 251 28.23 -10.17 -18.09
CA ALA A 251 27.95 -10.77 -16.79
C ALA A 251 28.66 -10.08 -15.64
N THR A 252 29.88 -9.62 -15.86
CA THR A 252 30.73 -9.02 -14.83
C THR A 252 30.42 -7.55 -14.55
N ASP A 253 29.69 -6.87 -15.44
CA ASP A 253 29.33 -5.45 -15.30
C ASP A 253 27.84 -5.32 -14.96
N ILE A 254 27.57 -4.86 -13.74
CA ILE A 254 26.20 -4.68 -13.21
C ILE A 254 25.44 -3.62 -14.02
N SER A 255 26.11 -2.56 -14.48
CA SER A 255 25.45 -1.51 -15.26
C SER A 255 25.02 -2.05 -16.62
N LYS A 256 25.87 -2.82 -17.30
CA LYS A 256 25.53 -3.42 -18.59
C LYS A 256 24.46 -4.50 -18.45
N THR A 257 24.53 -5.31 -17.41
CA THR A 257 23.49 -6.31 -17.12
C THR A 257 22.15 -5.65 -16.78
N ALA A 258 22.16 -4.50 -16.09
CA ALA A 258 20.96 -3.71 -15.79
C ALA A 258 20.30 -3.15 -17.04
N ASP A 259 21.09 -2.56 -17.95
CA ASP A 259 20.58 -2.01 -19.20
C ASP A 259 20.05 -3.12 -20.12
N LEU A 260 20.70 -4.29 -20.13
CA LEU A 260 20.23 -5.46 -20.87
C LEU A 260 18.94 -6.05 -20.27
N LEU A 261 18.81 -6.09 -18.95
CA LEU A 261 17.57 -6.47 -18.26
C LEU A 261 16.43 -5.51 -18.60
N ALA A 262 16.72 -4.20 -18.66
CA ALA A 262 15.75 -3.18 -19.06
C ALA A 262 15.23 -3.40 -20.49
N ALA A 263 16.14 -3.64 -21.43
CA ALA A 263 15.79 -3.95 -22.81
C ALA A 263 14.99 -5.26 -22.92
N ALA A 264 15.41 -6.31 -22.20
CA ALA A 264 14.71 -7.60 -22.20
C ALA A 264 13.26 -7.49 -21.69
N ASP A 265 13.01 -6.66 -20.67
CA ASP A 265 11.67 -6.40 -20.14
C ASP A 265 10.84 -5.55 -21.12
N GLN A 266 11.40 -4.47 -21.66
CA GLN A 266 10.75 -3.57 -22.62
C GLN A 266 10.29 -4.30 -23.89
N TYR A 267 11.14 -5.19 -24.43
CA TYR A 267 10.84 -5.98 -25.62
C TYR A 267 10.27 -7.36 -25.27
N MET A 268 9.97 -7.65 -24.00
CA MET A 268 9.36 -8.91 -23.54
C MET A 268 10.09 -10.19 -24.02
N ILE A 269 11.42 -10.20 -23.93
CA ILE A 269 12.25 -11.37 -24.26
C ILE A 269 12.51 -12.15 -22.96
N GLU A 270 11.58 -13.05 -22.59
CA GLU A 270 11.60 -13.75 -21.29
C GLU A 270 12.87 -14.57 -21.05
N GLY A 271 13.40 -15.24 -22.09
CA GLY A 271 14.63 -16.02 -21.97
C GLY A 271 15.83 -15.16 -21.59
N LEU A 272 15.94 -13.95 -22.16
CA LEU A 272 17.01 -13.00 -21.89
C LEU A 272 16.86 -12.39 -20.49
N ARG A 273 15.62 -12.05 -20.10
CA ARG A 273 15.28 -11.54 -18.77
C ARG A 273 15.72 -12.55 -17.68
N ASN A 274 15.36 -13.82 -17.84
CA ASN A 274 15.75 -14.88 -16.92
C ASN A 274 17.28 -15.07 -16.85
N LYS A 275 17.97 -14.94 -17.98
CA LYS A 275 19.43 -15.04 -18.04
C LYS A 275 20.11 -13.87 -17.32
N CYS A 276 19.62 -12.65 -17.51
CA CYS A 276 20.11 -11.45 -16.81
C CYS A 276 19.86 -11.55 -15.29
N GLU A 277 18.68 -12.03 -14.87
CA GLU A 277 18.39 -12.30 -13.45
C GLU A 277 19.39 -13.31 -12.86
N GLN A 278 19.70 -14.39 -13.58
CA GLN A 278 20.69 -15.39 -13.13
C GLN A 278 22.10 -14.79 -13.00
N MET A 279 22.52 -13.95 -13.95
CA MET A 279 23.82 -13.27 -13.93
C MET A 279 23.93 -12.33 -12.74
N LEU A 280 22.87 -11.54 -12.47
CA LEU A 280 22.80 -10.67 -11.30
C LEU A 280 22.78 -11.47 -9.98
N ILE A 281 22.14 -12.64 -9.95
CA ILE A 281 22.16 -13.54 -8.78
C ILE A 281 23.57 -14.10 -8.55
N SER A 282 24.24 -14.57 -9.61
CA SER A 282 25.57 -15.18 -9.48
C SER A 282 26.64 -14.20 -9.00
N ASN A 283 26.46 -12.91 -9.28
CA ASN A 283 27.39 -11.86 -8.91
C ASN A 283 26.95 -11.04 -7.68
N LEU A 284 25.97 -11.51 -6.90
CA LEU A 284 25.54 -10.85 -5.66
C LEU A 284 26.70 -10.72 -4.65
N SER A 285 27.00 -9.48 -4.24
CA SER A 285 28.02 -9.11 -3.25
C SER A 285 27.47 -8.05 -2.27
N SER A 286 28.19 -7.81 -1.17
CA SER A 286 27.86 -6.75 -0.20
C SER A 286 27.79 -5.35 -0.84
N GLU A 287 28.64 -5.08 -1.83
CA GLU A 287 28.69 -3.79 -2.53
C GLU A 287 27.52 -3.58 -3.50
N ASN A 288 27.03 -4.64 -4.16
CA ASN A 288 26.05 -4.52 -5.23
C ASN A 288 24.63 -4.98 -4.86
N VAL A 289 24.44 -5.66 -3.73
CA VAL A 289 23.14 -6.24 -3.36
C VAL A 289 21.99 -5.23 -3.30
N LEU A 290 22.28 -3.98 -2.92
CA LEU A 290 21.29 -2.90 -2.89
C LEU A 290 20.86 -2.46 -4.29
N GLU A 291 21.82 -2.36 -5.21
CA GLU A 291 21.54 -2.00 -6.61
C GLU A 291 20.83 -3.14 -7.34
N THR A 292 21.24 -4.38 -7.11
CA THR A 292 20.56 -5.57 -7.62
C THR A 292 19.13 -5.69 -7.09
N LEU A 293 18.89 -5.36 -5.81
CA LEU A 293 17.54 -5.31 -5.24
C LEU A 293 16.68 -4.20 -5.87
N ARG A 294 17.28 -3.03 -6.16
CA ARG A 294 16.63 -1.93 -6.89
C ARG A 294 16.17 -2.40 -8.28
N LEU A 295 17.05 -3.03 -9.04
CA LEU A 295 16.75 -3.55 -10.38
C LEU A 295 15.64 -4.62 -10.30
N ALA A 296 15.69 -5.50 -9.31
CA ALA A 296 14.67 -6.52 -9.12
C ALA A 296 13.27 -5.93 -8.88
N ASP A 297 13.17 -4.83 -8.15
CA ASP A 297 11.90 -4.15 -7.90
C ASP A 297 11.40 -3.35 -9.10
N VAL A 298 12.29 -2.66 -9.81
CA VAL A 298 11.93 -1.87 -11.01
C VAL A 298 11.34 -2.76 -12.10
N TYR A 299 11.96 -3.91 -12.35
CA TYR A 299 11.55 -4.85 -13.40
C TYR A 299 10.67 -5.99 -12.89
N ASN A 300 10.18 -5.92 -11.65
CA ASN A 300 9.31 -6.93 -11.02
C ASN A 300 9.87 -8.38 -11.13
N ALA A 301 11.18 -8.52 -10.91
CA ALA A 301 11.92 -9.78 -10.92
C ALA A 301 11.90 -10.43 -9.52
N ASN A 302 10.86 -11.21 -9.24
CA ASN A 302 10.60 -11.75 -7.90
C ASN A 302 11.68 -12.72 -7.39
N GLU A 303 12.26 -13.54 -8.27
CA GLU A 303 13.33 -14.49 -7.90
C GLU A 303 14.62 -13.75 -7.51
N LEU A 304 15.04 -12.77 -8.32
CA LEU A 304 16.17 -11.89 -8.03
C LEU A 304 15.98 -11.15 -6.69
N LYS A 305 14.78 -10.61 -6.47
CA LYS A 305 14.41 -9.89 -5.23
C LYS A 305 14.51 -10.79 -4.01
N MET A 306 13.94 -12.00 -4.09
CA MET A 306 13.99 -12.97 -2.99
C MET A 306 15.42 -13.38 -2.66
N ARG A 307 16.27 -13.55 -3.68
CA ARG A 307 17.67 -13.93 -3.50
C ARG A 307 18.52 -12.81 -2.91
N ALA A 308 18.32 -11.57 -3.34
CA ALA A 308 18.96 -10.39 -2.77
C ALA A 308 18.57 -10.17 -1.30
N ILE A 309 17.27 -10.30 -0.96
CA ILE A 309 16.80 -10.20 0.44
C ILE A 309 17.39 -11.32 1.30
N HIS A 310 17.48 -12.54 0.75
CA HIS A 310 18.09 -13.66 1.45
C HIS A 310 19.57 -13.41 1.72
N PHE A 311 20.31 -12.85 0.75
CA PHE A 311 21.70 -12.46 0.93
C PHE A 311 21.84 -11.44 2.08
N ILE A 312 21.07 -10.35 2.05
CA ILE A 312 21.07 -9.33 3.12
C ILE A 312 20.80 -9.95 4.50
N LYS A 313 19.79 -10.84 4.61
CA LYS A 313 19.47 -11.52 5.87
C LYS A 313 20.58 -12.43 6.37
N HIS A 314 21.34 -13.04 5.47
CA HIS A 314 22.44 -13.93 5.82
C HIS A 314 23.66 -13.13 6.28
N SER A 315 23.99 -12.05 5.55
CA SER A 315 25.10 -11.14 5.87
C SER A 315 24.89 -10.31 7.14
N ILE A 316 23.64 -10.10 7.59
CA ILE A 316 23.34 -9.46 8.89
C ILE A 316 23.62 -10.40 10.08
N ASN A 317 23.66 -11.71 9.85
CA ASN A 317 23.90 -12.70 10.91
C ASN A 317 25.39 -13.12 11.02
N SER A 318 26.25 -12.74 10.07
CA SER A 318 27.72 -12.82 10.21
C SER A 318 28.24 -11.55 10.86
N SER A 319 29.08 -11.68 11.90
CA SER A 319 29.61 -10.53 12.65
C SER A 319 30.52 -9.62 11.81
N ASP A 320 31.20 -10.19 10.83
CA ASP A 320 32.30 -9.52 10.14
C ASP A 320 31.82 -8.60 9.00
N ASP A 321 30.65 -8.87 8.41
CA ASP A 321 30.03 -8.03 7.36
C ASP A 321 29.02 -7.03 7.93
N PHE A 322 28.64 -7.18 9.21
CA PHE A 322 27.64 -6.33 9.87
C PHE A 322 28.11 -4.88 9.91
N ASP A 323 29.38 -4.64 10.28
CA ASP A 323 29.93 -3.30 10.38
C ASP A 323 30.14 -2.65 9.01
N GLU A 324 30.47 -3.41 7.97
CA GLU A 324 30.68 -2.88 6.62
C GLU A 324 29.36 -2.51 5.93
N ILE A 325 28.33 -3.37 6.02
CA ILE A 325 26.98 -3.08 5.51
C ILE A 325 26.34 -1.94 6.32
N THR A 326 26.54 -1.90 7.63
CA THR A 326 26.04 -0.83 8.49
C THR A 326 26.76 0.49 8.20
N ASN A 327 28.08 0.49 7.98
CA ASN A 327 28.83 1.69 7.58
C ASN A 327 28.51 2.15 6.14
N MET A 328 28.19 1.24 5.23
CA MET A 328 27.71 1.58 3.89
C MET A 328 26.28 2.18 3.93
N LEU A 329 25.42 1.67 4.83
CA LEU A 329 24.10 2.25 5.15
C LEU A 329 24.19 3.59 5.89
N LEU A 330 25.23 3.80 6.72
CA LEU A 330 25.48 5.02 7.48
C LEU A 330 26.18 6.12 6.67
N SER A 331 27.08 5.76 5.75
CA SER A 331 27.85 6.70 4.91
C SER A 331 27.02 7.32 3.79
N LYS A 332 25.94 6.64 3.36
CA LYS A 332 24.95 7.18 2.43
C LYS A 332 23.59 7.29 3.11
N THR A 333 23.35 8.46 3.71
CA THR A 333 22.06 9.12 4.03
C THR A 333 21.74 9.38 5.49
N LYS A 334 21.25 10.61 5.67
CA LYS A 334 20.45 11.19 6.76
C LYS A 334 19.39 10.21 7.33
N LEU A 335 19.82 9.25 8.14
CA LEU A 335 18.98 8.16 8.66
C LEU A 335 18.70 8.23 10.18
N HIS A 336 18.92 9.37 10.83
CA HIS A 336 18.45 9.57 12.22
C HIS A 336 16.98 10.01 12.29
N THR A 337 16.43 10.67 11.26
CA THR A 337 15.01 11.09 11.23
C THR A 337 14.04 9.95 10.89
N ALA A 338 14.53 8.87 10.25
CA ALA A 338 13.70 7.74 9.82
C ALA A 338 13.48 6.68 10.92
N ILE A 339 14.38 6.58 11.91
CA ILE A 339 14.21 5.65 13.04
C ILE A 339 13.16 6.19 14.03
N ALA A 340 13.06 7.51 14.18
CA ALA A 340 12.01 8.16 14.98
C ALA A 340 10.60 7.95 14.37
N ALA A 341 10.48 7.92 13.04
CA ALA A 341 9.21 7.61 12.36
C ALA A 341 8.81 6.11 12.44
N LEU A 342 9.72 5.22 12.86
CA LEU A 342 9.51 3.78 12.94
C LEU A 342 9.23 3.26 14.36
N TYR A 343 9.33 4.09 15.41
CA TYR A 343 9.26 3.60 16.79
C TYR A 343 7.85 3.50 17.40
N VAL A 344 6.78 3.93 16.70
CA VAL A 344 5.39 3.94 17.25
C VAL A 344 4.46 2.89 16.62
N ASN A 345 4.96 1.71 16.26
CA ASN A 345 4.10 0.52 16.22
C ASN A 345 4.88 -0.79 16.26
N SER A 346 5.17 -1.26 17.48
CA SER A 346 5.70 -2.60 17.70
C SER A 346 4.59 -3.65 17.53
N ARG A 347 4.23 -3.98 16.28
CA ARG A 347 3.64 -5.25 15.79
C ARG A 347 3.00 -5.04 14.40
N ASN A 348 3.83 -4.92 13.37
CA ASN A 348 3.55 -5.33 11.98
C ASN A 348 4.76 -4.95 11.11
N GLN A 349 5.79 -5.80 11.14
CA GLN A 349 6.97 -5.63 10.30
C GLN A 349 6.74 -6.32 8.95
N MET A 350 6.56 -5.54 7.88
CA MET A 350 7.23 -5.80 6.58
C MET A 350 6.97 -4.75 5.49
N THR A 351 5.98 -3.86 5.61
CA THR A 351 5.57 -3.00 4.48
C THR A 351 6.26 -1.63 4.39
N ASN A 352 6.89 -1.13 5.45
CA ASN A 352 7.36 0.27 5.50
C ASN A 352 8.88 0.45 5.34
N ARG A 353 9.65 -0.61 5.10
CA ARG A 353 11.11 -0.53 4.91
C ARG A 353 11.56 -0.36 3.45
N LEU A 354 10.68 -0.60 2.47
CA LEU A 354 10.99 -0.42 1.03
C LEU A 354 10.87 1.05 0.56
N SER A 355 9.98 1.83 1.17
CA SER A 355 9.60 3.17 0.67
C SER A 355 10.73 4.21 0.75
N VAL A 356 11.61 4.07 1.74
CA VAL A 356 12.70 5.01 2.02
C VAL A 356 13.86 4.83 1.04
N CYS A 357 14.02 3.65 0.43
CA CYS A 357 15.16 3.29 -0.41
C CYS A 357 14.89 3.57 -1.91
N VAL A 358 13.67 3.32 -2.39
CA VAL A 358 13.30 3.51 -3.81
C VAL A 358 13.29 4.98 -4.24
N GLN A 359 13.03 5.92 -3.31
CA GLN A 359 12.77 7.31 -3.65
C GLN A 359 14.02 8.19 -3.78
N SER A 360 15.18 7.71 -3.33
CA SER A 360 16.46 8.39 -3.60
C SER A 360 16.91 8.28 -5.06
N PHE A 361 16.26 7.45 -5.87
CA PHE A 361 16.63 7.22 -7.28
C PHE A 361 15.71 7.90 -8.32
N MET A 362 14.60 8.53 -7.92
CA MET A 362 13.76 9.33 -8.81
C MET A 362 13.97 10.81 -8.49
N GLY A 363 14.63 11.55 -9.39
CA GLY A 363 15.18 12.91 -9.21
C GLY A 363 14.19 14.05 -8.93
N LYS A 364 13.17 13.87 -8.08
CA LYS A 364 12.29 14.93 -7.58
C LYS A 364 12.39 15.00 -6.06
N GLY A 365 13.25 15.89 -5.58
CA GLY A 365 13.77 15.95 -4.21
C GLY A 365 12.81 16.29 -3.07
N SER A 366 11.48 16.18 -3.22
CA SER A 366 10.50 16.56 -2.18
C SER A 366 9.54 15.45 -1.72
N PHE A 367 9.59 14.23 -2.27
CA PHE A 367 8.47 13.27 -2.16
C PHE A 367 8.61 12.11 -1.14
N LYS A 368 9.71 12.03 -0.36
CA LYS A 368 10.03 10.85 0.48
C LYS A 368 8.93 10.41 1.47
N TYR A 369 8.20 11.36 2.03
CA TYR A 369 7.13 11.10 3.02
C TYR A 369 5.73 11.08 2.40
N ALA A 370 5.50 11.78 1.28
CA ALA A 370 4.21 11.80 0.59
C ALA A 370 3.83 10.42 0.04
N TRP A 371 4.82 9.62 -0.38
CA TRP A 371 4.60 8.25 -0.87
C TRP A 371 3.95 7.33 0.16
N VAL A 372 4.20 7.58 1.46
CA VAL A 372 3.55 6.81 2.53
C VAL A 372 2.05 7.04 2.49
N LEU A 373 1.59 8.27 2.23
CA LEU A 373 0.17 8.62 2.23
C LEU A 373 -0.50 8.32 0.89
N ASP A 374 0.20 8.50 -0.23
CA ASP A 374 -0.30 8.30 -1.59
C ASP A 374 -0.38 6.80 -1.95
N LYS A 375 -1.59 6.27 -2.10
CA LYS A 375 -1.83 4.85 -2.41
C LYS A 375 -2.03 4.60 -3.91
N LEU A 376 -2.61 5.55 -4.64
CA LEU A 376 -2.94 5.37 -6.04
C LEU A 376 -1.71 5.59 -6.93
N LYS A 377 -1.56 4.76 -7.96
CA LYS A 377 -0.49 4.92 -8.97
C LYS A 377 -0.51 6.33 -9.59
N ALA A 378 -1.71 6.84 -9.89
CA ALA A 378 -1.91 8.18 -10.43
C ALA A 378 -1.52 9.32 -9.46
N GLU A 379 -1.66 9.12 -8.15
CA GLU A 379 -1.18 10.09 -7.14
C GLU A 379 0.34 10.15 -7.14
N ARG A 380 0.98 8.98 -7.16
CA ARG A 380 2.44 8.82 -7.15
C ARG A 380 3.12 9.37 -8.41
N GLU A 381 2.52 9.14 -9.58
CA GLU A 381 3.04 9.64 -10.86
C GLU A 381 2.93 11.16 -10.97
N ARG A 382 1.86 11.75 -10.43
CA ARG A 382 1.60 13.20 -10.50
C ARG A 382 2.19 13.98 -9.32
N GLY A 383 2.50 13.31 -8.21
CA GLY A 383 2.95 13.96 -6.97
C GLY A 383 1.88 14.83 -6.33
N ILE A 384 0.60 14.48 -6.50
CA ILE A 384 -0.54 15.17 -5.89
C ILE A 384 -1.49 14.13 -5.28
N THR A 385 -1.93 14.37 -4.05
CA THR A 385 -2.99 13.58 -3.42
C THR A 385 -4.30 13.81 -4.18
N ILE A 386 -5.01 12.73 -4.51
CA ILE A 386 -6.24 12.76 -5.30
C ILE A 386 -7.41 12.34 -4.39
N ASP A 387 -7.27 11.23 -3.67
CA ASP A 387 -8.29 10.69 -2.79
C ASP A 387 -7.87 10.76 -1.33
N ILE A 388 -8.84 10.56 -0.43
CA ILE A 388 -8.58 10.61 1.01
C ILE A 388 -7.84 9.34 1.43
N ALA A 389 -6.67 9.50 2.05
CA ALA A 389 -5.98 8.41 2.70
C ALA A 389 -6.26 8.44 4.21
N LEU A 390 -6.68 7.29 4.76
CA LEU A 390 -6.89 7.11 6.19
C LEU A 390 -5.68 6.40 6.80
N TRP A 391 -5.07 7.06 7.79
CA TRP A 391 -3.93 6.53 8.53
C TRP A 391 -4.19 6.62 10.01
N LYS A 392 -3.70 5.64 10.78
CA LYS A 392 -3.90 5.59 12.22
C LYS A 392 -2.58 5.62 12.95
N PHE A 393 -2.52 6.39 14.01
CA PHE A 393 -1.43 6.38 14.96
C PHE A 393 -1.97 6.64 16.37
N GLU A 394 -1.18 6.28 17.36
CA GLU A 394 -1.52 6.42 18.77
C GLU A 394 -0.69 7.57 19.37
N THR A 395 -1.37 8.40 20.15
CA THR A 395 -0.74 9.40 21.02
C THR A 395 -0.87 8.93 22.47
N SER A 396 -0.36 9.70 23.43
CA SER A 396 -0.42 9.32 24.84
C SER A 396 -1.86 9.18 25.34
N LYS A 397 -2.81 9.90 24.71
CA LYS A 397 -4.22 9.96 25.13
C LYS A 397 -5.22 9.42 24.10
N TYR A 398 -4.89 9.44 22.82
CA TYR A 398 -5.87 9.21 21.76
C TYR A 398 -5.36 8.25 20.67
N TYR A 399 -6.29 7.46 20.12
CA TYR A 399 -6.12 6.86 18.81
C TYR A 399 -6.55 7.87 17.75
N VAL A 400 -5.57 8.42 17.04
CA VAL A 400 -5.81 9.47 16.03
C VAL A 400 -5.86 8.83 14.64
N THR A 401 -6.93 9.12 13.91
CA THR A 401 -7.03 8.81 12.48
C THR A 401 -6.75 10.08 11.67
N ILE A 402 -5.67 10.09 10.91
CA ILE A 402 -5.35 11.14 9.94
C ILE A 402 -6.21 10.94 8.70
N ILE A 403 -6.83 12.02 8.29
CA ILE A 403 -7.51 12.17 7.01
C ILE A 403 -6.60 13.05 6.16
N ASP A 404 -5.81 12.44 5.29
CA ASP A 404 -5.01 13.22 4.35
C ASP A 404 -5.93 13.74 3.24
N ALA A 405 -6.04 15.06 3.14
CA ALA A 405 -7.00 15.72 2.26
C ALA A 405 -6.24 16.41 1.12
N PRO A 406 -6.69 16.24 -0.13
CA PRO A 406 -5.96 16.76 -1.26
C PRO A 406 -6.01 18.29 -1.31
N GLY A 407 -4.84 18.91 -1.52
CA GLY A 407 -4.71 20.37 -1.56
C GLY A 407 -5.08 21.00 -2.90
N HIS A 408 -5.16 20.22 -4.00
CA HIS A 408 -5.43 20.77 -5.32
C HIS A 408 -6.90 21.22 -5.47
N ARG A 409 -7.14 22.33 -6.19
CA ARG A 409 -8.48 22.93 -6.36
C ARG A 409 -9.52 21.97 -6.93
N ASP A 410 -9.11 21.11 -7.87
CA ASP A 410 -10.00 20.11 -8.47
C ASP A 410 -10.52 19.07 -7.46
N PHE A 411 -9.78 18.83 -6.37
CA PHE A 411 -10.08 17.79 -5.38
C PHE A 411 -10.66 18.32 -4.06
N ILE A 412 -11.05 19.60 -3.99
CA ILE A 412 -11.71 20.18 -2.81
C ILE A 412 -12.96 19.41 -2.38
N LYS A 413 -13.66 18.71 -3.29
CA LYS A 413 -14.77 17.80 -2.93
C LYS A 413 -14.34 16.75 -1.90
N ASN A 414 -13.15 16.18 -2.10
CA ASN A 414 -12.61 15.12 -1.25
C ASN A 414 -12.17 15.72 0.08
N MET A 415 -11.59 16.92 0.06
CA MET A 415 -11.31 17.69 1.28
C MET A 415 -12.59 17.96 2.08
N ILE A 416 -13.71 18.34 1.45
CA ILE A 416 -15.00 18.57 2.12
C ILE A 416 -15.51 17.29 2.77
N THR A 417 -15.50 16.17 2.04
CA THR A 417 -15.99 14.88 2.57
C THR A 417 -15.10 14.29 3.67
N GLY A 418 -13.80 14.61 3.68
CA GLY A 418 -12.88 14.22 4.74
C GLY A 418 -12.99 15.12 5.96
N THR A 419 -13.01 16.43 5.74
CA THR A 419 -13.09 17.44 6.82
C THR A 419 -14.42 17.39 7.57
N SER A 420 -15.51 16.99 6.91
CA SER A 420 -16.80 16.80 7.58
C SER A 420 -16.77 15.72 8.67
N GLN A 421 -15.79 14.82 8.63
CA GLN A 421 -15.60 13.76 9.62
C GLN A 421 -14.58 14.11 10.70
N ALA A 422 -13.86 15.24 10.55
CA ALA A 422 -12.75 15.59 11.41
C ALA A 422 -13.21 16.28 12.70
N ASP A 423 -12.66 15.84 13.83
CA ASP A 423 -12.92 16.46 15.14
C ASP A 423 -12.01 17.69 15.38
N CYS A 424 -10.83 17.69 14.75
CA CYS A 424 -9.84 18.76 14.76
C CYS A 424 -9.19 18.88 13.37
N ALA A 425 -8.82 20.10 12.97
CA ALA A 425 -8.08 20.37 11.75
C ALA A 425 -6.65 20.79 12.09
N VAL A 426 -5.68 20.23 11.35
CA VAL A 426 -4.29 20.68 11.38
C VAL A 426 -4.04 21.50 10.11
N LEU A 427 -3.84 22.79 10.28
CA LEU A 427 -3.55 23.72 9.19
C LEU A 427 -2.05 23.91 9.06
N ILE A 428 -1.48 23.36 8.00
CA ILE A 428 -0.06 23.54 7.68
C ILE A 428 0.14 24.81 6.86
N VAL A 429 1.05 25.67 7.33
CA VAL A 429 1.37 26.96 6.71
C VAL A 429 2.86 26.99 6.43
N ALA A 430 3.27 27.27 5.19
CA ALA A 430 4.70 27.39 4.86
C ALA A 430 5.28 28.70 5.42
N ALA A 431 6.50 28.64 5.94
CA ALA A 431 7.21 29.79 6.50
C ALA A 431 8.11 30.52 5.50
N GLY A 432 8.44 29.86 4.38
CA GLY A 432 9.29 30.42 3.32
C GLY A 432 8.74 31.71 2.75
N THR A 433 9.63 32.63 2.42
CA THR A 433 9.29 33.91 1.77
C THR A 433 8.68 33.65 0.39
N GLY A 434 7.54 34.29 0.09
CA GLY A 434 6.77 34.08 -1.13
C GLY A 434 5.77 32.93 -1.05
N GLU A 435 6.13 31.81 -0.39
CA GLU A 435 5.21 30.67 -0.21
C GLU A 435 4.07 31.00 0.76
N PHE A 436 4.39 31.68 1.88
CA PHE A 436 3.41 32.11 2.85
C PHE A 436 2.39 33.09 2.23
N GLU A 437 2.89 34.10 1.52
CA GLU A 437 2.10 35.14 0.89
C GLU A 437 1.17 34.56 -0.20
N ALA A 438 1.65 33.57 -0.96
CA ALA A 438 0.83 32.84 -1.92
C ALA A 438 -0.32 32.08 -1.24
N GLY A 439 -0.04 31.40 -0.12
CA GLY A 439 -1.02 30.62 0.64
C GLY A 439 -2.11 31.45 1.33
N ILE A 440 -1.76 32.63 1.86
CA ILE A 440 -2.69 33.53 2.57
C ILE A 440 -3.41 34.53 1.65
N SER A 441 -3.01 34.59 0.37
CA SER A 441 -3.64 35.45 -0.64
C SER A 441 -5.15 35.22 -0.77
N LYS A 442 -5.88 36.14 -1.42
CA LYS A 442 -7.34 36.02 -1.63
C LYS A 442 -7.76 34.72 -2.32
N ASN A 443 -6.88 34.17 -3.17
CA ASN A 443 -7.09 32.93 -3.92
C ASN A 443 -6.23 31.78 -3.39
N GLY A 444 -5.61 31.95 -2.22
CA GLY A 444 -4.73 30.96 -1.60
C GLY A 444 -5.50 29.83 -0.94
N GLN A 445 -4.94 28.62 -1.02
CA GLN A 445 -5.60 27.40 -0.53
C GLN A 445 -5.70 27.34 1.00
N THR A 446 -4.66 27.78 1.72
CA THR A 446 -4.66 27.86 3.19
C THR A 446 -5.86 28.65 3.70
N ARG A 447 -6.17 29.75 3.00
CA ARG A 447 -7.28 30.64 3.28
C ARG A 447 -8.65 29.96 3.10
N GLU A 448 -8.80 29.24 2.00
CA GLU A 448 -10.01 28.48 1.65
C GLU A 448 -10.23 27.30 2.60
N HIS A 449 -9.17 26.53 2.88
CA HIS A 449 -9.23 25.35 3.75
C HIS A 449 -9.64 25.69 5.19
N ALA A 450 -9.08 26.77 5.77
CA ALA A 450 -9.44 27.19 7.12
C ALA A 450 -10.92 27.61 7.21
N LEU A 451 -11.45 28.23 6.16
CA LEU A 451 -12.85 28.65 6.08
C LEU A 451 -13.79 27.45 5.89
N LEU A 452 -13.41 26.49 5.03
CA LEU A 452 -14.14 25.24 4.84
C LEU A 452 -14.18 24.43 6.13
N ALA A 453 -13.05 24.26 6.82
CA ALA A 453 -12.99 23.53 8.10
C ALA A 453 -13.93 24.13 9.15
N PHE A 454 -13.94 25.46 9.29
CA PHE A 454 -14.84 26.13 10.24
C PHE A 454 -16.30 25.93 9.87
N THR A 455 -16.62 26.05 8.58
CA THR A 455 -18.00 25.95 8.10
C THR A 455 -18.53 24.53 8.20
N LEU A 456 -17.67 23.52 7.96
CA LEU A 456 -17.97 22.10 8.16
C LEU A 456 -18.06 21.73 9.64
N GLY A 457 -17.58 22.60 10.52
CA GLY A 457 -17.81 22.53 11.95
C GLY A 457 -16.67 22.08 12.81
N VAL A 458 -15.49 22.00 12.22
CA VAL A 458 -14.28 21.71 12.95
C VAL A 458 -13.98 22.94 13.79
N LYS A 459 -14.31 22.88 15.09
CA LYS A 459 -14.14 24.01 16.01
C LYS A 459 -12.72 24.11 16.57
N GLN A 460 -11.97 23.01 16.52
CA GLN A 460 -10.62 22.92 17.05
C GLN A 460 -9.62 22.96 15.89
N LEU A 461 -8.70 23.90 15.96
CA LEU A 461 -7.67 24.13 14.94
C LEU A 461 -6.29 24.12 15.60
N ILE A 462 -5.34 23.46 14.94
CA ILE A 462 -3.91 23.53 15.25
C ILE A 462 -3.22 24.10 14.02
N VAL A 463 -2.29 25.04 14.20
CA VAL A 463 -1.52 25.64 13.11
C VAL A 463 -0.06 25.20 13.21
N GLY A 464 0.40 24.43 12.22
CA GLY A 464 1.80 24.06 12.06
C GLY A 464 2.48 24.98 11.07
N VAL A 465 3.38 25.85 11.55
CA VAL A 465 4.19 26.73 10.70
C VAL A 465 5.39 25.91 10.21
N ASN A 466 5.29 25.35 9.02
CA ASN A 466 6.21 24.39 8.44
C ASN A 466 7.29 25.05 7.59
N LYS A 467 8.37 24.32 7.29
CA LYS A 467 9.56 24.80 6.59
C LYS A 467 10.28 25.94 7.33
N MET A 468 10.33 25.88 8.66
CA MET A 468 11.11 26.86 9.44
C MET A 468 12.61 26.84 9.09
N ASP A 469 13.12 25.74 8.53
CA ASP A 469 14.47 25.65 7.97
C ASP A 469 14.71 26.54 6.75
N SER A 470 13.66 26.89 6.00
CA SER A 470 13.76 27.70 4.78
C SER A 470 13.45 29.18 5.01
N THR A 471 13.35 29.63 6.25
CA THR A 471 13.24 31.07 6.54
C THR A 471 14.59 31.75 6.35
N GLU A 472 14.58 33.07 6.18
CA GLU A 472 15.81 33.87 6.07
C GLU A 472 15.87 34.86 7.25
N PRO A 473 16.77 34.65 8.25
CA PRO A 473 17.65 33.48 8.45
C PRO A 473 16.88 32.20 8.83
N PRO A 474 17.48 31.00 8.70
CA PRO A 474 16.83 29.74 9.08
C PRO A 474 16.37 29.74 10.54
N TYR A 475 15.17 29.21 10.81
CA TYR A 475 14.53 29.16 12.12
C TYR A 475 14.32 30.55 12.76
N SER A 476 13.97 31.56 11.95
CA SER A 476 13.77 32.95 12.40
C SER A 476 12.52 33.13 13.27
N GLU A 477 12.71 33.64 14.49
CA GLU A 477 11.63 34.02 15.42
C GLU A 477 10.75 35.14 14.85
N ALA A 478 11.37 36.17 14.26
CA ALA A 478 10.67 37.32 13.72
C ALA A 478 9.68 36.91 12.62
N ARG A 479 10.10 35.99 11.73
CA ARG A 479 9.23 35.45 10.67
C ARG A 479 8.08 34.61 11.24
N PHE A 480 8.34 33.81 12.27
CA PHE A 480 7.28 33.05 12.93
C PHE A 480 6.22 33.95 13.58
N GLU A 481 6.63 35.00 14.31
CA GLU A 481 5.68 35.92 14.95
C GLU A 481 4.89 36.77 13.94
N GLU A 482 5.49 37.12 12.80
CA GLU A 482 4.80 37.74 11.67
C GLU A 482 3.66 36.82 11.16
N ILE A 483 4.01 35.57 10.79
CA ILE A 483 3.06 34.57 10.30
C ILE A 483 1.94 34.32 11.32
N LYS A 484 2.31 34.13 12.59
CA LYS A 484 1.37 33.91 13.69
C LYS A 484 0.40 35.07 13.82
N LYS A 485 0.87 36.32 13.73
CA LYS A 485 0.02 37.51 13.79
C LYS A 485 -0.97 37.59 12.62
N GLU A 486 -0.49 37.36 11.39
CA GLU A 486 -1.33 37.41 10.20
C GLU A 486 -2.38 36.29 10.18
N VAL A 487 -1.95 35.04 10.43
CA VAL A 487 -2.85 33.88 10.48
C VAL A 487 -3.84 34.05 11.64
N SER A 488 -3.43 34.54 12.80
CA SER A 488 -4.33 34.83 13.93
C SER A 488 -5.42 35.85 13.57
N SER A 489 -5.04 36.94 12.87
CA SER A 489 -6.00 37.93 12.38
C SER A 489 -7.00 37.30 11.40
N TYR A 490 -6.52 36.40 10.54
CA TYR A 490 -7.35 35.74 9.55
C TYR A 490 -8.33 34.73 10.16
N ILE A 491 -7.86 33.80 11.00
CA ILE A 491 -8.73 32.80 11.65
C ILE A 491 -9.76 33.46 12.58
N LYS A 492 -9.42 34.61 13.19
CA LYS A 492 -10.38 35.43 13.94
C LYS A 492 -11.51 35.99 13.07
N LYS A 493 -11.21 36.39 11.83
CA LYS A 493 -12.23 36.82 10.85
C LYS A 493 -13.11 35.66 10.38
N ILE A 494 -12.57 34.44 10.34
CA ILE A 494 -13.35 33.25 10.01
C ILE A 494 -14.36 32.95 11.13
N GLY A 495 -13.91 32.98 12.38
CA GLY A 495 -14.71 32.71 13.57
C GLY A 495 -14.01 31.89 14.65
N TYR A 496 -12.77 31.43 14.42
CA TYR A 496 -11.96 30.78 15.46
C TYR A 496 -11.50 31.79 16.51
N ASN A 497 -11.34 31.33 17.75
CA ASN A 497 -10.66 32.10 18.78
C ASN A 497 -9.14 31.84 18.69
N PRO A 498 -8.28 32.82 18.32
CA PRO A 498 -6.85 32.59 18.20
C PRO A 498 -6.19 32.13 19.50
N ALA A 499 -6.72 32.52 20.67
CA ALA A 499 -6.20 32.05 21.95
C ALA A 499 -6.44 30.54 22.18
N ALA A 500 -7.42 29.95 21.48
CA ALA A 500 -7.75 28.53 21.58
C ALA A 500 -6.96 27.64 20.61
N VAL A 501 -6.07 28.24 19.80
CA VAL A 501 -5.35 27.60 18.68
C VAL A 501 -3.86 27.54 19.00
N ALA A 502 -3.29 26.34 18.94
CA ALA A 502 -1.84 26.14 19.11
C ALA A 502 -1.11 26.52 17.81
N PHE A 503 -0.07 27.34 17.93
CA PHE A 503 0.84 27.66 16.83
C PHE A 503 2.18 26.99 17.09
N VAL A 504 2.55 26.02 16.25
CA VAL A 504 3.75 25.21 16.43
C VAL A 504 4.71 25.46 15.25
N PRO A 505 5.92 26.02 15.47
CA PRO A 505 6.93 26.11 14.43
C PRO A 505 7.55 24.73 14.24
N ILE A 506 7.49 24.19 13.02
CA ILE A 506 7.95 22.84 12.69
C ILE A 506 8.82 22.83 11.42
N SER A 507 9.64 21.80 11.29
CA SER A 507 10.18 21.40 10.00
C SER A 507 9.81 19.94 9.76
N GLY A 508 8.79 19.70 8.94
CA GLY A 508 8.36 18.34 8.60
C GLY A 508 9.45 17.53 7.89
N TRP A 509 10.40 18.20 7.22
CA TRP A 509 11.52 17.54 6.55
C TRP A 509 12.59 17.07 7.52
N HIS A 510 12.95 17.91 8.49
CA HIS A 510 14.00 17.62 9.46
C HIS A 510 13.49 16.98 10.75
N GLY A 511 12.18 16.98 10.98
CA GLY A 511 11.53 16.43 12.18
C GLY A 511 11.47 17.40 13.37
N ASP A 512 11.92 18.65 13.22
CA ASP A 512 11.97 19.64 14.29
C ASP A 512 10.56 19.96 14.85
N ASN A 513 10.39 19.86 16.18
CA ASN A 513 9.13 20.08 16.92
C ASN A 513 7.95 19.18 16.50
N MET A 514 8.20 18.06 15.82
CA MET A 514 7.15 17.10 15.46
C MET A 514 6.81 16.18 16.64
N LEU A 515 7.81 15.42 17.10
CA LEU A 515 7.73 14.50 18.24
C LEU A 515 8.53 15.00 19.43
N GLU A 516 9.71 15.56 19.16
CA GLU A 516 10.64 16.08 20.17
C GLU A 516 10.91 17.57 19.92
N ALA A 517 11.23 18.30 20.99
CA ALA A 517 11.54 19.71 20.92
C ALA A 517 12.87 19.93 20.18
N SER A 518 12.88 20.87 19.24
CA SER A 518 14.07 21.22 18.48
C SER A 518 15.06 22.03 19.30
N THR A 519 16.34 21.69 19.20
CA THR A 519 17.44 22.48 19.75
C THR A 519 17.76 23.74 18.93
N LYS A 520 17.31 23.80 17.68
CA LYS A 520 17.57 24.92 16.74
C LYS A 520 16.68 26.14 16.99
N MET A 521 15.61 25.98 17.77
CA MET A 521 14.66 27.05 18.11
C MET A 521 14.64 27.30 19.62
N PRO A 522 15.75 27.74 20.24
CA PRO A 522 15.80 27.96 21.70
C PRO A 522 14.91 29.12 22.18
N TRP A 523 14.54 30.02 21.25
CA TRP A 523 13.60 31.11 21.48
C TRP A 523 12.16 30.60 21.67
N PHE A 524 11.79 29.48 21.05
CA PHE A 524 10.44 28.93 21.17
C PHE A 524 10.26 28.23 22.52
N LYS A 525 9.54 28.89 23.44
CA LYS A 525 9.27 28.35 24.79
C LYS A 525 8.13 27.34 24.84
N GLY A 526 7.31 27.31 23.79
CA GLY A 526 6.14 26.46 23.69
C GLY A 526 4.94 27.23 23.15
N TRP A 527 3.94 26.48 22.70
CA TRP A 527 2.62 27.00 22.39
C TRP A 527 1.76 26.96 23.66
N ASN A 528 0.81 27.90 23.75
CA ASN A 528 -0.14 27.98 24.85
C ASN A 528 -1.54 28.15 24.28
N VAL A 529 -2.50 27.45 24.87
CA VAL A 529 -3.89 27.44 24.44
C VAL A 529 -4.80 27.74 25.63
N GLU A 530 -5.67 28.74 25.47
CA GLU A 530 -6.69 29.12 26.44
C GLU A 530 -8.09 28.83 25.90
N ARG A 531 -8.78 27.90 26.57
CA ARG A 531 -10.16 27.52 26.26
C ARG A 531 -11.01 27.62 27.54
N LYS A 532 -12.34 27.63 27.40
CA LYS A 532 -13.25 27.68 28.56
C LYS A 532 -13.16 26.40 29.39
N GLU A 533 -12.83 25.30 28.73
CA GLU A 533 -12.78 23.94 29.26
C GLU A 533 -11.41 23.58 29.87
N GLY A 534 -10.40 24.45 29.72
CA GLY A 534 -9.06 24.25 30.28
C GLY A 534 -7.95 24.99 29.51
N LYS A 535 -6.81 25.19 30.18
CA LYS A 535 -5.57 25.64 29.53
C LYS A 535 -4.69 24.44 29.20
N ALA A 536 -3.96 24.52 28.09
CA ALA A 536 -2.97 23.52 27.71
C ALA A 536 -1.74 24.21 27.13
N ASP A 537 -0.58 23.65 27.39
CA ASP A 537 0.70 24.10 26.88
C ASP A 537 1.55 22.91 26.43
N GLY A 538 2.52 23.19 25.56
CA GLY A 538 3.44 22.19 25.04
C GLY A 538 4.44 22.81 24.07
N LYS A 539 5.33 22.00 23.52
CA LYS A 539 6.38 22.42 22.58
C LYS A 539 6.27 21.72 21.23
N CYS A 540 5.75 20.52 21.20
CA CYS A 540 5.72 19.68 20.00
C CYS A 540 4.32 19.64 19.38
N LEU A 541 4.25 19.24 18.10
CA LEU A 541 3.00 19.04 17.39
C LEU A 541 2.21 17.86 17.97
N ILE A 542 2.89 16.79 18.37
CA ILE A 542 2.25 15.62 19.01
C ILE A 542 1.53 16.00 20.32
N GLU A 543 2.14 16.89 21.12
CA GLU A 543 1.54 17.39 22.35
C GLU A 543 0.31 18.28 22.06
N ALA A 544 0.34 19.03 20.96
CA ALA A 544 -0.80 19.84 20.53
C ALA A 544 -1.99 18.95 20.12
N LEU A 545 -1.71 17.79 19.52
CA LEU A 545 -2.72 16.76 19.20
C LEU A 545 -3.27 16.11 20.49
N ASP A 546 -2.41 15.83 21.47
CA ASP A 546 -2.83 15.33 22.80
C ASP A 546 -3.65 16.35 23.60
N ALA A 547 -3.52 17.64 23.29
CA ALA A 547 -4.30 18.74 23.87
C ALA A 547 -5.64 19.00 23.15
N ILE A 548 -6.02 18.18 22.17
CA ILE A 548 -7.36 18.21 21.58
C ILE A 548 -8.39 17.79 22.64
N LEU A 549 -9.49 18.53 22.72
CA LEU A 549 -10.62 18.15 23.57
C LEU A 549 -11.49 17.13 22.82
N PRO A 550 -11.90 16.04 23.46
CA PRO A 550 -12.78 15.08 22.81
C PRO A 550 -14.13 15.76 22.51
N PRO A 551 -14.68 15.62 21.30
CA PRO A 551 -15.98 16.18 20.99
C PRO A 551 -17.06 15.48 21.82
N SER A 552 -18.09 16.22 22.22
CA SER A 552 -19.30 15.60 22.79
C SER A 552 -19.99 14.80 21.71
N ARG A 553 -19.94 13.46 21.82
CA ARG A 553 -20.58 12.52 20.90
C ARG A 553 -22.09 12.51 21.15
N PRO A 554 -22.93 12.86 20.17
CA PRO A 554 -24.38 12.97 20.37
C PRO A 554 -25.06 11.60 20.35
N THR A 555 -24.83 10.79 21.38
CA THR A 555 -25.44 9.45 21.55
C THR A 555 -26.94 9.52 21.83
N ASP A 556 -27.39 10.60 22.49
CA ASP A 556 -28.80 10.76 22.91
C ASP A 556 -29.71 11.25 21.77
N LYS A 557 -29.12 11.70 20.65
CA LYS A 557 -29.86 12.11 19.46
C LYS A 557 -30.31 10.91 18.64
N ALA A 558 -31.31 11.10 17.80
CA ALA A 558 -31.75 10.06 16.86
C ALA A 558 -30.63 9.63 15.91
N LEU A 559 -30.67 8.38 15.44
CA LEU A 559 -29.66 7.83 14.53
C LEU A 559 -29.64 8.60 13.19
N ARG A 560 -28.46 9.08 12.80
CA ARG A 560 -28.16 9.56 11.44
C ARG A 560 -26.84 8.99 10.99
N LEU A 561 -26.86 8.22 9.92
CA LEU A 561 -25.69 7.58 9.32
C LEU A 561 -25.71 7.81 7.80
N PRO A 562 -25.04 8.86 7.31
CA PRO A 562 -24.86 9.10 5.87
C PRO A 562 -24.02 8.01 5.23
N LEU A 563 -24.52 7.43 4.13
CA LEU A 563 -23.84 6.39 3.39
C LEU A 563 -22.70 6.98 2.56
N GLN A 564 -21.50 6.43 2.74
CA GLN A 564 -20.32 6.70 1.94
C GLN A 564 -20.32 5.80 0.70
N ASP A 565 -20.51 4.49 0.89
CA ASP A 565 -20.52 3.49 -0.17
C ASP A 565 -21.47 2.33 0.15
N VAL A 566 -21.78 1.53 -0.87
CA VAL A 566 -22.65 0.34 -0.75
C VAL A 566 -22.03 -0.81 -1.54
N TYR A 567 -21.71 -1.89 -0.84
CA TYR A 567 -21.08 -3.07 -1.44
C TYR A 567 -22.04 -4.26 -1.51
N LYS A 568 -21.80 -5.12 -2.51
CA LYS A 568 -22.41 -6.46 -2.58
C LYS A 568 -21.36 -7.48 -2.17
N ILE A 569 -21.53 -8.12 -1.01
CA ILE A 569 -20.61 -9.16 -0.55
C ILE A 569 -21.27 -10.53 -0.76
N GLY A 570 -20.57 -11.42 -1.46
CA GLY A 570 -21.03 -12.79 -1.72
C GLY A 570 -21.31 -13.53 -0.40
N GLY A 571 -22.46 -14.18 -0.28
CA GLY A 571 -22.88 -14.88 0.94
C GLY A 571 -23.47 -14.01 2.05
N ILE A 572 -23.10 -12.72 2.13
CA ILE A 572 -23.58 -11.80 3.17
C ILE A 572 -24.79 -10.98 2.70
N GLY A 573 -24.72 -10.44 1.47
CA GLY A 573 -25.75 -9.59 0.89
C GLY A 573 -25.27 -8.15 0.65
N THR A 574 -26.14 -7.19 0.94
CA THR A 574 -25.90 -5.75 0.74
C THR A 574 -25.33 -5.14 2.02
N VAL A 575 -24.15 -4.51 1.91
CA VAL A 575 -23.43 -3.90 3.02
C VAL A 575 -23.18 -2.42 2.72
N PRO A 576 -24.06 -1.52 3.17
CA PRO A 576 -23.77 -0.10 3.27
C PRO A 576 -22.64 0.19 4.27
N VAL A 577 -21.83 1.20 3.95
CA VAL A 577 -20.73 1.70 4.77
C VAL A 577 -20.90 3.19 4.99
N GLY A 578 -20.67 3.65 6.21
CA GLY A 578 -20.69 5.07 6.54
C GLY A 578 -20.31 5.35 7.99
N ARG A 579 -20.25 6.64 8.32
CA ARG A 579 -19.96 7.12 9.67
C ARG A 579 -21.26 7.36 10.43
N VAL A 580 -21.32 6.89 11.67
CA VAL A 580 -22.42 7.26 12.58
C VAL A 580 -22.21 8.71 12.99
N GLU A 581 -23.11 9.62 12.61
CA GLU A 581 -23.00 11.05 12.95
C GLU A 581 -23.73 11.38 14.25
N THR A 582 -24.90 10.78 14.46
CA THR A 582 -25.70 10.92 15.69
C THR A 582 -26.37 9.61 16.04
N GLY A 583 -26.70 9.40 17.31
CA GLY A 583 -27.37 8.21 17.83
C GLY A 583 -26.50 6.95 17.82
N VAL A 584 -27.14 5.80 18.05
CA VAL A 584 -26.46 4.50 18.16
C VAL A 584 -27.07 3.52 17.17
N LEU A 585 -26.23 2.75 16.48
CA LEU A 585 -26.63 1.67 15.58
C LEU A 585 -26.34 0.32 16.25
N LYS A 586 -27.34 -0.55 16.33
CA LYS A 586 -27.21 -1.91 16.89
C LYS A 586 -27.71 -2.97 15.91
N PRO A 587 -27.12 -4.17 15.89
CA PRO A 587 -27.71 -5.32 15.23
C PRO A 587 -29.15 -5.56 15.72
N GLY A 588 -30.05 -5.91 14.81
CA GLY A 588 -31.49 -6.10 15.08
C GLY A 588 -32.33 -4.82 15.01
N MET A 589 -31.73 -3.64 14.90
CA MET A 589 -32.47 -2.40 14.70
C MET A 589 -33.15 -2.37 13.33
N VAL A 590 -34.33 -1.76 13.29
CA VAL A 590 -35.05 -1.50 12.03
C VAL A 590 -34.73 -0.07 11.60
N VAL A 591 -34.02 0.06 10.49
CA VAL A 591 -33.55 1.34 9.95
C VAL A 591 -34.32 1.73 8.69
N THR A 592 -34.52 3.03 8.53
CA THR A 592 -35.12 3.64 7.33
C THR A 592 -34.05 4.44 6.60
N PHE A 593 -33.99 4.27 5.27
CA PHE A 593 -33.08 4.97 4.38
C PHE A 593 -33.80 6.10 3.65
N ALA A 594 -33.40 7.34 3.94
CA ALA A 594 -33.82 8.52 3.20
C ALA A 594 -32.83 8.82 2.06
N PRO A 595 -33.28 9.40 0.93
CA PRO A 595 -34.64 9.89 0.65
C PRO A 595 -35.62 8.82 0.13
N ALA A 596 -35.20 7.56 -0.04
CA ALA A 596 -36.03 6.50 -0.64
C ALA A 596 -37.18 5.99 0.25
N GLY A 597 -37.13 6.24 1.57
CA GLY A 597 -38.11 5.73 2.55
C GLY A 597 -38.05 4.21 2.77
N LEU A 598 -36.99 3.55 2.28
CA LEU A 598 -36.85 2.09 2.34
C LEU A 598 -36.53 1.66 3.78
N THR A 599 -37.28 0.70 4.33
CA THR A 599 -37.12 0.27 5.73
C THR A 599 -36.74 -1.20 5.84
N THR A 600 -35.67 -1.51 6.59
CA THR A 600 -35.12 -2.87 6.75
C THR A 600 -34.49 -3.12 8.12
N GLU A 601 -34.28 -4.40 8.44
CA GLU A 601 -33.59 -4.86 9.65
C GLU A 601 -32.08 -4.96 9.39
N VAL A 602 -31.29 -4.43 10.32
CA VAL A 602 -29.83 -4.58 10.37
C VAL A 602 -29.48 -5.94 10.97
N LYS A 603 -28.72 -6.79 10.28
CA LYS A 603 -28.31 -8.11 10.79
C LYS A 603 -27.07 -8.07 11.66
N SER A 604 -26.06 -7.35 11.20
CA SER A 604 -24.76 -7.24 11.84
C SER A 604 -24.17 -5.87 11.54
N VAL A 605 -23.31 -5.41 12.44
CA VAL A 605 -22.53 -4.18 12.30
C VAL A 605 -21.08 -4.57 12.52
N GLU A 606 -20.19 -4.11 11.65
CA GLU A 606 -18.78 -4.47 11.63
C GLU A 606 -17.92 -3.22 11.45
N MET A 607 -16.77 -3.21 12.13
CA MET A 607 -15.73 -2.21 11.98
C MET A 607 -14.39 -2.94 11.88
N HIS A 608 -13.60 -2.68 10.82
CA HIS A 608 -12.31 -3.35 10.59
C HIS A 608 -12.35 -4.89 10.62
N HIS A 609 -13.42 -5.49 10.09
CA HIS A 609 -13.67 -6.94 10.09
C HIS A 609 -13.94 -7.57 11.46
N GLU A 610 -14.21 -6.75 12.48
CA GLU A 610 -14.67 -7.20 13.78
C GLU A 610 -16.15 -6.84 13.97
N ALA A 611 -16.92 -7.77 14.52
CA ALA A 611 -18.33 -7.56 14.80
C ALA A 611 -18.53 -6.68 16.04
N LEU A 612 -19.38 -5.66 15.92
CA LEU A 612 -19.72 -4.75 17.00
C LEU A 612 -21.11 -5.06 17.56
N THR A 613 -21.25 -4.95 18.88
CA THR A 613 -22.54 -5.03 19.58
C THR A 613 -23.36 -3.75 19.40
N GLU A 614 -22.68 -2.61 19.32
CA GLU A 614 -23.25 -1.31 19.01
C GLU A 614 -22.17 -0.43 18.38
N ALA A 615 -22.60 0.49 17.52
CA ALA A 615 -21.76 1.52 16.92
C ALA A 615 -22.25 2.89 17.37
N VAL A 616 -21.33 3.70 17.86
CA VAL A 616 -21.60 5.01 18.48
C VAL A 616 -21.16 6.15 17.54
N PRO A 617 -21.57 7.41 17.79
CA PRO A 617 -21.21 8.52 16.92
C PRO A 617 -19.70 8.66 16.76
N GLY A 618 -19.23 8.72 15.52
CA GLY A 618 -17.84 8.80 15.11
C GLY A 618 -17.28 7.50 14.54
N ASP A 619 -17.93 6.36 14.79
CA ASP A 619 -17.50 5.07 14.26
C ASP A 619 -17.79 4.98 12.75
N ASN A 620 -16.80 4.52 11.98
CA ASN A 620 -16.96 4.18 10.58
C ASN A 620 -17.28 2.69 10.46
N VAL A 621 -18.52 2.37 10.09
CA VAL A 621 -19.02 0.99 10.16
C VAL A 621 -19.60 0.52 8.83
N GLY A 622 -19.42 -0.77 8.55
CA GLY A 622 -20.17 -1.50 7.55
C GLY A 622 -21.26 -2.29 8.24
N PHE A 623 -22.50 -2.27 7.73
CA PHE A 623 -23.59 -3.00 8.36
C PHE A 623 -24.42 -3.77 7.33
N ASN A 624 -24.78 -5.01 7.65
CA ASN A 624 -25.50 -5.88 6.74
C ASN A 624 -27.01 -5.65 6.84
N VAL A 625 -27.66 -5.46 5.68
CA VAL A 625 -29.11 -5.28 5.59
C VAL A 625 -29.79 -6.36 4.73
N LYS A 626 -30.96 -6.83 5.17
CA LYS A 626 -31.72 -7.88 4.48
C LYS A 626 -32.63 -7.33 3.40
N ASN A 627 -32.80 -8.10 2.33
CA ASN A 627 -33.85 -7.89 1.32
C ASN A 627 -33.81 -6.50 0.66
N VAL A 628 -32.62 -5.90 0.58
CA VAL A 628 -32.33 -4.64 -0.10
C VAL A 628 -31.31 -4.91 -1.20
N SER A 629 -31.56 -4.43 -2.41
CA SER A 629 -30.59 -4.51 -3.50
C SER A 629 -29.57 -3.38 -3.38
N VAL A 630 -28.33 -3.60 -3.80
CA VAL A 630 -27.32 -2.53 -3.94
C VAL A 630 -27.78 -1.41 -4.87
N LYS A 631 -28.71 -1.68 -5.80
CA LYS A 631 -29.27 -0.65 -6.69
C LYS A 631 -30.24 0.31 -5.98
N ASP A 632 -30.80 -0.11 -4.85
CA ASP A 632 -31.81 0.64 -4.09
C ASP A 632 -31.18 1.67 -3.12
N LEU A 633 -29.89 1.50 -2.82
CA LEU A 633 -29.11 2.38 -1.94
C LEU A 633 -27.97 3.01 -2.73
N ARG A 634 -27.64 4.26 -2.42
CA ARG A 634 -26.56 5.00 -3.08
C ARG A 634 -25.83 5.88 -2.07
N ARG A 635 -24.60 6.26 -2.41
CA ARG A 635 -23.86 7.31 -1.71
C ARG A 635 -24.71 8.57 -1.58
N GLY A 636 -24.68 9.19 -0.41
CA GLY A 636 -25.50 10.36 -0.09
C GLY A 636 -26.87 10.05 0.51
N TYR A 637 -27.27 8.77 0.60
CA TYR A 637 -28.47 8.41 1.36
C TYR A 637 -28.16 8.44 2.86
N VAL A 638 -29.19 8.58 3.70
CA VAL A 638 -29.04 8.66 5.16
C VAL A 638 -29.86 7.55 5.78
N ALA A 639 -29.21 6.70 6.58
CA ALA A 639 -29.89 5.72 7.42
C ALA A 639 -30.20 6.33 8.80
N GLY A 640 -31.37 5.99 9.34
CA GLY A 640 -31.73 6.31 10.72
C GLY A 640 -32.74 5.31 11.28
N ASP A 641 -33.02 5.41 12.59
CA ASP A 641 -33.96 4.50 13.24
C ASP A 641 -35.38 4.77 12.76
N SER A 642 -36.05 3.72 12.28
CA SER A 642 -37.45 3.79 11.83
C SER A 642 -38.42 4.21 12.93
N LYS A 643 -38.08 3.98 14.21
CA LYS A 643 -38.97 4.23 15.36
C LYS A 643 -38.70 5.56 16.05
N ALA A 644 -37.50 6.12 15.89
CA ALA A 644 -37.06 7.30 16.61
C ALA A 644 -36.60 8.38 15.62
N ASN A 645 -37.54 9.24 15.21
CA ASN A 645 -37.33 10.32 14.24
C ASN A 645 -36.59 9.83 12.96
N PRO A 646 -37.25 9.04 12.09
CA PRO A 646 -36.62 8.54 10.87
C PRO A 646 -36.26 9.69 9.91
N PRO A 647 -35.12 9.60 9.20
CA PRO A 647 -34.73 10.62 8.23
C PRO A 647 -35.73 10.66 7.07
N LYS A 648 -35.91 11.83 6.47
CA LYS A 648 -36.83 12.06 5.36
C LYS A 648 -36.17 12.82 4.22
N GLY A 649 -36.71 12.68 3.00
CA GLY A 649 -36.27 13.49 1.87
C GLY A 649 -36.73 14.95 2.02
N ALA A 650 -35.89 15.91 1.64
CA ALA A 650 -36.25 17.32 1.59
C ALA A 650 -36.96 17.64 0.25
N ALA A 651 -38.10 18.34 0.33
CA ALA A 651 -38.75 18.96 -0.82
C ALA A 651 -38.06 20.27 -1.19
N ASP A 652 -37.83 21.10 -0.17
CA ASP A 652 -37.08 22.35 -0.22
C ASP A 652 -36.51 22.64 1.19
N PHE A 653 -35.54 23.54 1.27
CA PHE A 653 -34.95 23.92 2.54
C PHE A 653 -34.45 25.37 2.53
N THR A 654 -34.66 26.06 3.64
CA THR A 654 -34.16 27.42 3.84
C THR A 654 -32.81 27.37 4.54
N ALA A 655 -31.80 28.02 3.95
CA ALA A 655 -30.44 28.03 4.45
C ALA A 655 -29.84 29.44 4.45
N GLN A 656 -28.96 29.68 5.41
CA GLN A 656 -28.09 30.85 5.42
C GLN A 656 -26.84 30.53 4.60
N VAL A 657 -26.64 31.22 3.50
CA VAL A 657 -25.53 31.04 2.55
C VAL A 657 -24.59 32.24 2.64
N ILE A 658 -23.28 31.99 2.71
CA ILE A 658 -22.22 32.99 2.66
C ILE A 658 -21.47 32.80 1.35
N VAL A 659 -21.52 33.82 0.49
CA VAL A 659 -20.83 33.80 -0.80
C VAL A 659 -19.35 34.08 -0.58
N LEU A 660 -18.50 33.21 -1.14
CA LEU A 660 -17.05 33.28 -1.02
C LEU A 660 -16.48 34.08 -2.20
N ASN A 661 -15.73 33.42 -3.10
CA ASN A 661 -15.15 34.04 -4.28
C ASN A 661 -15.92 33.54 -5.52
N HIS A 662 -17.04 34.18 -5.81
CA HIS A 662 -17.76 33.99 -7.06
C HIS A 662 -17.40 35.12 -8.05
N PRO A 663 -17.06 34.84 -9.33
CA PRO A 663 -16.61 35.86 -10.28
C PRO A 663 -17.74 36.78 -10.75
N GLY A 664 -18.99 36.32 -10.70
CA GLY A 664 -20.18 37.09 -11.06
C GLY A 664 -21.10 37.34 -9.86
N GLN A 665 -22.41 37.39 -10.12
CA GLN A 665 -23.45 37.48 -9.10
C GLN A 665 -24.32 36.23 -9.11
N ILE A 666 -24.88 35.87 -7.96
CA ILE A 666 -25.83 34.77 -7.81
C ILE A 666 -27.23 35.37 -7.76
N SER A 667 -28.09 34.95 -8.69
CA SER A 667 -29.48 35.41 -8.79
C SER A 667 -30.45 34.22 -8.65
N ASN A 668 -31.74 34.52 -8.46
CA ASN A 668 -32.79 33.50 -8.44
C ASN A 668 -32.74 32.64 -9.71
N GLY A 669 -32.80 31.31 -9.54
CA GLY A 669 -32.66 30.33 -10.61
C GLY A 669 -31.26 29.73 -10.76
N TYR A 670 -30.24 30.29 -10.11
CA TYR A 670 -28.90 29.71 -10.07
C TYR A 670 -28.93 28.28 -9.53
N THR A 671 -28.35 27.31 -10.26
CA THR A 671 -28.45 25.88 -9.93
C THR A 671 -27.07 25.21 -9.83
N PRO A 672 -26.27 25.56 -8.82
CA PRO A 672 -24.96 24.97 -8.58
C PRO A 672 -25.07 23.58 -7.94
N VAL A 673 -23.93 22.90 -7.80
CA VAL A 673 -23.85 21.63 -7.07
C VAL A 673 -23.63 21.87 -5.59
N LEU A 674 -24.42 21.22 -4.74
CA LEU A 674 -24.27 21.24 -3.30
C LEU A 674 -23.64 19.94 -2.80
N ASP A 675 -22.57 20.10 -2.04
CA ASP A 675 -21.92 19.04 -1.26
C ASP A 675 -22.43 19.15 0.19
N CYS A 676 -23.24 18.19 0.62
CA CYS A 676 -23.76 18.10 1.99
C CYS A 676 -23.50 16.69 2.50
N HIS A 677 -22.86 16.53 3.66
CA HIS A 677 -22.35 15.23 4.16
C HIS A 677 -21.61 14.42 3.06
N THR A 678 -22.23 13.34 2.59
CA THR A 678 -21.80 12.46 1.50
C THR A 678 -22.61 12.65 0.21
N ALA A 679 -23.67 13.48 0.23
CA ALA A 679 -24.49 13.79 -0.92
C ALA A 679 -23.87 14.89 -1.80
N HIS A 680 -23.99 14.71 -3.11
CA HIS A 680 -23.49 15.60 -4.15
C HIS A 680 -24.62 15.82 -5.17
N ILE A 681 -25.42 16.87 -4.97
CA ILE A 681 -26.68 17.08 -5.70
C ILE A 681 -26.79 18.55 -6.12
N ALA A 682 -27.20 18.79 -7.37
CA ALA A 682 -27.50 20.15 -7.83
C ALA A 682 -28.78 20.68 -7.17
N CYS A 683 -28.73 21.90 -6.63
CA CYS A 683 -29.87 22.55 -5.99
C CYS A 683 -30.10 23.92 -6.61
N LYS A 684 -31.36 24.22 -6.93
CA LYS A 684 -31.78 25.51 -7.46
C LYS A 684 -31.96 26.49 -6.31
N PHE A 685 -31.33 27.65 -6.41
CA PHE A 685 -31.59 28.83 -5.59
C PHE A 685 -32.95 29.38 -6.05
N ALA A 686 -34.03 28.89 -5.44
CA ALA A 686 -35.38 29.22 -5.86
C ALA A 686 -35.69 30.69 -5.56
N GLU A 687 -35.32 31.14 -4.36
CA GLU A 687 -35.60 32.48 -3.88
C GLU A 687 -34.52 32.92 -2.90
N ILE A 688 -33.91 34.09 -3.13
CA ILE A 688 -33.06 34.78 -2.16
C ILE A 688 -33.97 35.70 -1.34
N LYS A 689 -34.31 35.28 -0.11
CA LYS A 689 -35.29 35.96 0.75
C LYS A 689 -34.76 37.24 1.35
N GLU A 690 -33.53 37.21 1.84
CA GLU A 690 -32.93 38.36 2.50
C GLU A 690 -31.41 38.29 2.46
N LYS A 691 -30.79 39.45 2.39
CA LYS A 691 -29.37 39.64 2.64
C LYS A 691 -29.18 39.94 4.12
N CYS A 692 -28.21 39.29 4.75
CA CYS A 692 -27.94 39.42 6.18
C CYS A 692 -26.46 39.75 6.42
N ASP A 693 -26.19 40.40 7.55
CA ASP A 693 -24.83 40.59 8.03
C ASP A 693 -24.24 39.25 8.51
N ARG A 694 -23.03 38.92 8.05
CA ARG A 694 -22.38 37.63 8.32
C ARG A 694 -22.18 37.34 9.82
N ARG A 695 -21.92 38.35 10.65
CA ARG A 695 -21.58 38.16 12.07
C ARG A 695 -22.80 38.22 12.96
N THR A 696 -23.69 39.17 12.70
CA THR A 696 -24.83 39.45 13.56
C THR A 696 -26.10 38.73 13.10
N GLY A 697 -26.15 38.27 11.85
CA GLY A 697 -27.32 37.64 11.25
C GLY A 697 -28.48 38.61 11.04
N LYS A 698 -28.28 39.91 11.26
CA LYS A 698 -29.32 40.93 11.06
C LYS A 698 -29.56 41.14 9.57
N THR A 699 -30.83 41.23 9.19
CA THR A 699 -31.28 41.53 7.84
C THR A 699 -30.83 42.93 7.44
N THR A 700 -30.15 43.04 6.31
CA THR A 700 -29.71 44.32 5.72
C THR A 700 -30.59 44.74 4.56
N GLU A 701 -31.10 43.78 3.78
CA GLU A 701 -31.93 44.01 2.60
C GLU A 701 -32.89 42.83 2.41
N GLU A 702 -34.17 43.10 2.19
CA GLU A 702 -35.17 42.07 1.89
C GLU A 702 -35.30 41.88 0.38
N ASN A 703 -35.46 40.63 -0.05
CA ASN A 703 -35.62 40.20 -1.45
C ASN A 703 -34.60 40.81 -2.43
N PRO A 704 -33.28 40.67 -2.18
CA PRO A 704 -32.27 41.20 -3.07
C PRO A 704 -32.33 40.51 -4.44
N LYS A 705 -32.14 41.27 -5.53
CA LYS A 705 -32.15 40.71 -6.90
C LYS A 705 -31.00 39.74 -7.16
N ALA A 706 -29.85 39.98 -6.53
CA ALA A 706 -28.67 39.14 -6.62
C ALA A 706 -27.75 39.34 -5.41
N ILE A 707 -26.91 38.34 -5.12
CA ILE A 707 -25.90 38.37 -4.07
C ILE A 707 -24.50 38.20 -4.67
N LYS A 708 -23.50 38.86 -4.09
CA LYS A 708 -22.10 38.85 -4.58
C LYS A 708 -21.13 38.34 -3.51
N SER A 709 -19.90 38.11 -3.92
CA SER A 709 -18.78 37.71 -3.06
C SER A 709 -18.69 38.54 -1.78
N GLY A 710 -18.69 37.85 -0.63
CA GLY A 710 -18.68 38.46 0.71
C GLY A 710 -20.05 38.66 1.35
N ASP A 711 -21.14 38.58 0.59
CA ASP A 711 -22.50 38.70 1.12
C ASP A 711 -22.92 37.42 1.84
N ALA A 712 -23.73 37.58 2.90
CA ALA A 712 -24.49 36.49 3.48
C ALA A 712 -25.98 36.70 3.16
N ALA A 713 -26.72 35.63 2.91
CA ALA A 713 -28.12 35.69 2.55
C ALA A 713 -28.89 34.47 3.05
N ILE A 714 -30.18 34.63 3.33
CA ILE A 714 -31.11 33.52 3.52
C ILE A 714 -31.72 33.17 2.18
N VAL A 715 -31.55 31.92 1.78
CA VAL A 715 -31.94 31.40 0.47
C VAL A 715 -32.83 30.18 0.65
N ASN A 716 -33.89 30.09 -0.14
CA ASN A 716 -34.66 28.86 -0.31
C ASN A 716 -34.07 28.02 -1.45
N LEU A 717 -33.73 26.77 -1.15
CA LEU A 717 -33.05 25.85 -2.05
C LEU A 717 -33.93 24.66 -2.36
N VAL A 718 -34.01 24.30 -3.64
CA VAL A 718 -34.79 23.15 -4.14
C VAL A 718 -33.84 22.14 -4.78
N PRO A 719 -33.67 20.93 -4.22
CA PRO A 719 -32.81 19.91 -4.81
C PRO A 719 -33.40 19.36 -6.11
N THR A 720 -32.56 19.20 -7.14
CA THR A 720 -32.96 18.67 -8.46
C THR A 720 -33.19 17.16 -8.46
N LYS A 721 -32.59 16.46 -7.51
CA LYS A 721 -32.75 15.02 -7.25
C LYS A 721 -33.15 14.81 -5.79
N PRO A 722 -33.81 13.70 -5.44
CA PRO A 722 -34.13 13.40 -4.04
C PRO A 722 -32.88 13.48 -3.16
N MET A 723 -32.97 14.28 -2.10
CA MET A 723 -31.88 14.58 -1.17
C MET A 723 -32.42 14.49 0.26
N CYS A 724 -31.61 14.01 1.21
CA CYS A 724 -31.93 14.04 2.63
C CYS A 724 -31.02 15.07 3.29
N VAL A 725 -31.60 16.07 3.95
CA VAL A 725 -30.88 17.07 4.73
C VAL A 725 -31.68 17.41 5.97
N GLU A 726 -31.02 17.99 6.97
CA GLU A 726 -31.64 18.30 8.27
C GLU A 726 -31.31 19.73 8.69
N SER A 727 -32.07 20.26 9.66
CA SER A 727 -31.72 21.56 10.27
C SER A 727 -30.39 21.45 11.02
N PHE A 728 -29.54 22.46 10.86
CA PHE A 728 -28.24 22.53 11.54
C PHE A 728 -28.36 22.52 13.07
N GLN A 729 -29.44 23.09 13.62
CA GLN A 729 -29.63 23.14 15.07
C GLN A 729 -29.89 21.74 15.65
N GLU A 730 -30.63 20.92 14.91
CA GLU A 730 -30.99 19.57 15.32
C GLU A 730 -29.88 18.57 14.99
N PHE A 731 -29.43 18.53 13.73
CA PHE A 731 -28.41 17.59 13.25
C PHE A 731 -27.29 18.35 12.52
N PRO A 732 -26.31 18.92 13.26
CA PRO A 732 -25.23 19.73 12.69
C PRO A 732 -24.48 19.10 11.50
N PRO A 733 -24.18 17.79 11.49
CA PRO A 733 -23.45 17.16 10.38
C PRO A 733 -24.24 17.08 9.06
N LEU A 734 -25.58 17.10 9.13
CA LEU A 734 -26.48 17.06 7.96
C LEU A 734 -27.03 18.44 7.57
N GLY A 735 -26.73 19.47 8.37
CA GLY A 735 -27.21 20.84 8.19
C GLY A 735 -26.19 21.80 7.58
N ARG A 736 -25.01 21.33 7.17
CA ARG A 736 -23.95 22.14 6.56
C ARG A 736 -23.68 21.67 5.14
N PHE A 737 -23.49 22.61 4.23
CA PHE A 737 -23.16 22.30 2.86
C PHE A 737 -22.19 23.30 2.25
N ALA A 738 -21.44 22.85 1.26
CA ALA A 738 -20.64 23.70 0.38
C ALA A 738 -21.35 23.79 -0.98
N VAL A 739 -21.33 24.98 -1.57
CA VAL A 739 -21.85 25.25 -2.91
C VAL A 739 -20.67 25.34 -3.86
N ARG A 740 -20.67 24.51 -4.89
CA ARG A 740 -19.61 24.44 -5.88
C ARG A 740 -20.12 24.74 -7.27
N ASP A 741 -19.33 25.51 -7.99
CA ASP A 741 -19.53 25.83 -9.40
C ASP A 741 -18.18 26.06 -10.07
N MET A 742 -18.07 25.74 -11.36
CA MET A 742 -16.83 25.84 -12.15
C MET A 742 -15.59 25.29 -11.42
N ARG A 743 -15.75 24.20 -10.64
CA ARG A 743 -14.73 23.55 -9.80
C ARG A 743 -14.20 24.38 -8.62
N GLN A 744 -14.84 25.48 -8.27
CA GLN A 744 -14.51 26.31 -7.11
C GLN A 744 -15.63 26.27 -6.06
N THR A 745 -15.27 26.49 -4.80
CA THR A 745 -16.27 26.69 -3.75
C THR A 745 -16.75 28.13 -3.82
N VAL A 746 -17.97 28.34 -4.31
CA VAL A 746 -18.53 29.67 -4.53
C VAL A 746 -19.29 30.19 -3.32
N ALA A 747 -19.83 29.30 -2.50
CA ALA A 747 -20.50 29.65 -1.26
C ALA A 747 -20.48 28.49 -0.27
N VAL A 748 -20.79 28.79 0.97
CA VAL A 748 -21.00 27.79 2.03
C VAL A 748 -22.29 28.11 2.76
N GLY A 749 -23.00 27.09 3.23
CA GLY A 749 -24.34 27.27 3.77
C GLY A 749 -24.63 26.43 5.00
N VAL A 750 -25.53 26.97 5.82
CA VAL A 750 -26.06 26.34 7.02
C VAL A 750 -27.58 26.31 6.94
N ILE A 751 -28.17 25.12 6.99
CA ILE A 751 -29.61 24.88 6.88
C ILE A 751 -30.29 25.33 8.18
N LYS A 752 -31.29 26.20 8.04
CA LYS A 752 -32.10 26.70 9.17
C LYS A 752 -33.35 25.85 9.36
N SER A 753 -34.05 25.55 8.26
CA SER A 753 -35.27 24.74 8.26
C SER A 753 -35.37 23.92 6.99
N VAL A 754 -36.04 22.77 7.09
CA VAL A 754 -36.26 21.83 5.99
C VAL A 754 -37.75 21.55 5.88
N ASN A 755 -38.28 21.62 4.66
CA ASN A 755 -39.61 21.14 4.35
C ASN A 755 -39.50 19.70 3.84
N PHE A 756 -40.01 18.74 4.61
CA PHE A 756 -39.87 17.33 4.28
C PHE A 756 -40.94 16.87 3.29
N LYS A 757 -40.54 16.02 2.35
CA LYS A 757 -41.45 15.31 1.47
C LYS A 757 -41.91 14.04 2.15
N ASP A 758 -43.22 13.84 2.25
CA ASP A 758 -43.76 12.55 2.66
C ASP A 758 -43.61 11.54 1.52
N VAL A 759 -42.71 10.59 1.72
CA VAL A 759 -42.48 9.46 0.81
C VAL A 759 -42.68 8.18 1.60
N THR A 760 -43.76 7.46 1.31
CA THR A 760 -44.00 6.10 1.81
C THR A 760 -43.14 5.13 1.00
N GLY A 761 -41.97 4.78 1.53
CA GLY A 761 -41.08 3.83 0.88
C GLY A 761 -41.41 2.37 1.18
N LYS A 762 -40.75 1.46 0.47
CA LYS A 762 -40.95 0.01 0.60
C LYS A 762 -40.45 -0.48 1.96
N VAL A 763 -41.34 -1.12 2.72
CA VAL A 763 -40.99 -1.85 3.95
C VAL A 763 -40.63 -3.29 3.57
N THR A 764 -39.47 -3.77 4.02
CA THR A 764 -39.05 -5.15 3.74
C THR A 764 -39.76 -6.15 4.64
N LYS A 765 -39.94 -7.40 4.16
CA LYS A 765 -40.46 -8.51 4.98
C LYS A 765 -39.66 -8.74 6.26
N ALA A 766 -38.37 -8.38 6.28
CA ALA A 766 -37.53 -8.47 7.46
C ALA A 766 -37.92 -7.41 8.51
N ALA A 767 -38.11 -6.16 8.08
CA ALA A 767 -38.62 -5.10 8.94
C ALA A 767 -40.02 -5.42 9.48
N GLU A 768 -40.93 -5.94 8.65
CA GLU A 768 -42.28 -6.35 9.09
C GLU A 768 -42.22 -7.45 10.18
N LYS A 769 -41.36 -8.45 10.00
CA LYS A 769 -41.15 -9.51 11.01
C LYS A 769 -40.53 -8.97 12.29
N ALA A 770 -39.55 -8.07 12.20
CA ALA A 770 -38.92 -7.45 13.36
C ALA A 770 -39.90 -6.53 14.12
N ALA A 771 -40.81 -5.85 13.41
CA ALA A 771 -41.86 -5.04 14.01
C ALA A 771 -42.90 -5.88 14.77
N LYS A 772 -43.21 -7.10 14.26
CA LYS A 772 -44.13 -8.06 14.88
C LYS A 772 -43.55 -8.88 16.04
N LYS A 773 -42.23 -8.83 16.28
CA LYS A 773 -41.53 -9.57 17.33
C LYS A 773 -41.58 -8.90 18.72
N LYS A 774 -42.48 -7.93 18.91
CA LYS A 774 -42.73 -7.28 20.19
C LYS A 774 -43.88 -7.96 20.91
#